data_AF-A0A9P6IRC3-F1
#
_entry.id   AF-A0A9P6IRC3-F1
#
_cell.length_a   1.000
_cell.length_b   1.000
_cell.length_c   1.000
_cell.angle_alpha   90.00
_cell.angle_beta   90.00
_cell.angle_gamma   90.00
#
_symmetry.space_group_name_H-M   'P 1'
#
loop_
_entity.id
_entity.type
_entity.pdbx_description
1 polymer ?
#
loop_
_entity_poly.entity_id
_entity_poly.type
_entity_poly.pdbx_seq_one_letter_code
_entity_poly.pdbx_strand_id
1 'polypeptide(L)'
;MPEYMVPAAFVRLDTLPVTNNGKVNRRALPKPDSSAFAAQGYEEPRGEVETALATIWAQLLKMERVGRNDNFFMLGGHSLLAVQMIEQLRRIGLSLSVRALFDTPVLSVLASSLDIHHAAPETPANLITATTTVITPDLLPLIDLTQGDIDRIADQIPGGVANIQDIYSLSPLQDGILFHHMMATEGDPYLLIAGFTFRNKELLERYLGAVQQIVGRHDILRTAIVSQNMTVPAQVVVRKAAISVTELTLDPADGPLSDQLMQLYDTRKYRIELHSAPLVRFVYSKDVDGRYVMVQLLHHIIGDHSTMEIMEEEIEKILAGQEDSLAAPQPFRNLIAQVRMGKTIQEHEQFFSKMLADIDTPALPYGLSDVHREGSDVTETHLMLPQDLNDRLRRQAKRLGVSLASLCHLAWAQVIAATSGQQHVVFGTVLFGRMQGGSGADRAMGLFINTLPLRVDVENATVLESVRKVQTDLATLLEHEHASLALAQRCSSIPSGSPLFSAILNYRHYAAPPTETAADNGIEAIEGNERTNYPFTLSVEDFVSAFGVTVQVVQPYDSLSICGYMQQALQSLANALEHSPDAPIQGLKVLPAEEQDLLVHTWNQTGASFPADQCVQHVFESQVIERPEAIAMVHGVQTLTYRELNTRANSLAQRLVEAGVNPGDFVSTLLVRSFNLVTVQLAIIKAGAAYVPIDIKAPADRQAYIASDSGAKLLVTDEHTVVHDSIQIPLLRLGQVETKDSPQKDLPLSFRAGGSSLDTAYVMYTSGSTGMPKGVIIPHRGITRLVINSGNPSYTSDDCVVFGANPAFDASTFEVWAPLLNGGRLVIVDADTYTDPERLADLLEQHAVTVMFLTTALLNHYVPIIGRSLSKLKYLISGGEQGSLHAYTALLRLGGRVRMINAYGPTESTTFTTTFEPSLNHLGQLESLPIGRPIANTQVYVLDRHFRPVPTGATGELYIGGAGLATGYLNRPDLTAERFLPNPFSDCEDARMYRTGDLVKYLPDGNLVFMGRNDEQVKIRGFRIELGEIEARLVVHELVKEAVVLALDNGGDKRL
;
A
#
# COMPACT_ATOMS: atom_id res chain seq x y z
N MET A 1 40.81 -14.77 -17.10
CA MET A 1 40.50 -13.46 -16.48
C MET A 1 38.99 -13.42 -16.23
N PRO A 2 38.52 -12.76 -15.16
CA PRO A 2 37.09 -12.47 -14.99
C PRO A 2 36.55 -11.70 -16.20
N GLU A 3 35.26 -11.88 -16.54
CA GLU A 3 34.64 -11.28 -17.75
C GLU A 3 34.81 -9.76 -17.80
N TYR A 4 34.68 -9.06 -16.66
CA TYR A 4 34.86 -7.60 -16.55
C TYR A 4 36.29 -7.11 -16.81
N MET A 5 37.28 -8.01 -16.80
CA MET A 5 38.67 -7.65 -17.09
C MET A 5 39.05 -7.92 -18.56
N VAL A 6 38.17 -8.55 -19.35
CA VAL A 6 38.39 -8.76 -20.79
C VAL A 6 38.00 -7.47 -21.53
N PRO A 7 38.89 -6.82 -22.30
CA PRO A 7 38.54 -5.61 -23.05
C PRO A 7 37.36 -5.84 -24.00
N ALA A 8 36.37 -4.95 -23.97
CA ALA A 8 35.18 -5.02 -24.84
C ALA A 8 35.51 -4.88 -26.34
N ALA A 9 36.70 -4.36 -26.67
CA ALA A 9 37.19 -4.25 -28.03
C ALA A 9 38.70 -4.48 -28.12
N PHE A 10 39.14 -5.13 -29.20
CA PHE A 10 40.55 -5.37 -29.55
C PHE A 10 40.89 -4.66 -30.86
N VAL A 11 41.76 -3.64 -30.79
CA VAL A 11 42.22 -2.88 -31.96
C VAL A 11 43.63 -3.32 -32.33
N ARG A 12 43.80 -3.96 -33.49
CA ARG A 12 45.12 -4.35 -33.99
C ARG A 12 45.81 -3.15 -34.64
N LEU A 13 47.04 -2.88 -34.22
CA LEU A 13 47.92 -1.88 -34.82
C LEU A 13 49.25 -2.54 -35.19
N ASP A 14 49.80 -2.19 -36.35
CA ASP A 14 51.12 -2.70 -36.76
C ASP A 14 52.25 -2.14 -35.88
N THR A 15 52.09 -0.91 -35.37
CA THR A 15 52.99 -0.29 -34.39
C THR A 15 52.23 0.60 -33.42
N LEU A 16 52.57 0.56 -32.12
CA LEU A 16 52.00 1.46 -31.13
C LEU A 16 52.54 2.90 -31.30
N PRO A 17 51.67 3.93 -31.35
CA PRO A 17 52.13 5.31 -31.38
C PRO A 17 52.84 5.63 -30.06
N VAL A 18 54.05 6.20 -30.14
CA VAL A 18 54.85 6.59 -28.97
C VAL A 18 55.02 8.11 -28.93
N THR A 19 55.22 8.65 -27.72
CA THR A 19 55.63 10.04 -27.51
C THR A 19 57.12 10.20 -27.84
N ASN A 20 57.61 11.44 -27.94
CA ASN A 20 59.03 11.74 -28.17
C ASN A 20 59.99 11.11 -27.14
N ASN A 21 59.47 10.66 -25.99
CA ASN A 21 60.23 9.98 -24.94
C ASN A 21 60.08 8.43 -24.98
N GLY A 22 59.56 7.86 -26.07
CA GLY A 22 59.46 6.41 -26.28
C GLY A 22 58.34 5.70 -25.49
N LYS A 23 57.47 6.42 -24.76
CA LYS A 23 56.30 5.84 -24.07
C LYS A 23 55.08 5.83 -24.97
N VAL A 24 54.22 4.81 -24.88
CA VAL A 24 52.97 4.72 -25.67
C VAL A 24 52.12 5.97 -25.47
N ASN A 25 51.81 6.65 -26.56
CA ASN A 25 50.97 7.84 -26.60
C ASN A 25 49.50 7.45 -26.63
N ARG A 26 48.91 7.26 -25.43
CA ARG A 26 47.52 6.81 -25.28
C ARG A 26 46.48 7.73 -25.94
N ARG A 27 46.78 9.03 -26.08
CA ARG A 27 45.87 10.00 -26.75
C ARG A 27 45.85 9.85 -28.27
N ALA A 28 46.87 9.23 -28.84
CA ALA A 28 47.00 9.00 -30.28
C ALA A 28 46.55 7.60 -30.70
N LEU A 29 46.04 6.77 -29.77
CA LEU A 29 45.43 5.48 -30.12
C LEU A 29 44.09 5.73 -30.84
N PRO A 30 43.83 5.06 -31.98
CA PRO A 30 42.57 5.18 -32.68
C PRO A 30 41.43 4.64 -31.80
N LYS A 31 40.24 5.22 -31.98
CA LYS A 31 39.02 4.69 -31.36
C LYS A 31 38.68 3.33 -32.00
N PRO A 32 38.15 2.35 -31.24
CA PRO A 32 37.68 1.10 -31.80
C PRO A 32 36.58 1.34 -32.84
N ASP A 33 36.70 0.73 -34.01
CA ASP A 33 35.63 0.66 -35.00
C ASP A 33 34.77 -0.61 -34.79
N SER A 34 33.75 -0.82 -35.61
CA SER A 34 32.82 -1.95 -35.49
C SER A 34 33.51 -3.32 -35.56
N SER A 35 34.69 -3.40 -36.19
CA SER A 35 35.46 -4.65 -36.31
C SER A 35 36.20 -5.04 -35.03
N ALA A 36 36.33 -4.11 -34.08
CA ALA A 36 37.11 -4.30 -32.86
C ALA A 36 36.31 -4.93 -31.72
N PHE A 37 34.98 -4.89 -31.73
CA PHE A 37 34.16 -5.50 -30.67
C PHE A 37 34.08 -7.01 -30.85
N ALA A 38 34.18 -7.77 -29.75
CA ALA A 38 33.99 -9.22 -29.76
C ALA A 38 32.51 -9.55 -30.03
N ALA A 39 32.09 -9.43 -31.29
CA ALA A 39 30.91 -10.10 -31.79
C ALA A 39 31.17 -11.61 -31.68
N GLN A 40 30.16 -12.39 -31.28
CA GLN A 40 30.09 -13.77 -31.79
C GLN A 40 30.34 -13.68 -33.29
N GLY A 41 31.39 -14.36 -33.79
CA GLY A 41 31.88 -14.15 -35.15
C GLY A 41 30.72 -14.15 -36.14
N TYR A 42 30.60 -13.07 -36.91
CA TYR A 42 29.53 -12.92 -37.89
C TYR A 42 29.54 -14.14 -38.81
N GLU A 43 28.48 -14.93 -38.73
CA GLU A 43 28.22 -16.04 -39.64
C GLU A 43 27.03 -15.67 -40.51
N GLU A 44 27.22 -15.79 -41.82
CA GLU A 44 26.19 -15.46 -42.81
C GLU A 44 24.94 -16.36 -42.64
N PRO A 45 23.72 -15.80 -42.76
CA PRO A 45 22.48 -16.56 -42.84
C PRO A 45 22.55 -17.64 -43.93
N ARG A 46 22.10 -18.86 -43.61
CA ARG A 46 22.11 -20.02 -44.51
C ARG A 46 20.70 -20.37 -45.01
N GLY A 47 20.55 -20.45 -46.32
CA GLY A 47 19.27 -20.79 -46.95
C GLY A 47 18.29 -19.62 -46.99
N GLU A 48 17.21 -19.78 -47.76
CA GLU A 48 16.28 -18.68 -48.08
C GLU A 48 15.59 -18.11 -46.84
N VAL A 49 15.23 -18.97 -45.88
CA VAL A 49 14.52 -18.59 -44.66
C VAL A 49 15.39 -17.76 -43.72
N GLU A 50 16.63 -18.19 -43.42
CA GLU A 50 17.55 -17.39 -42.58
C GLU A 50 17.87 -16.05 -43.27
N THR A 51 18.08 -16.04 -44.59
CA THR A 51 18.36 -14.79 -45.33
C THR A 51 17.18 -13.82 -45.31
N ALA A 52 15.95 -14.31 -45.50
CA ALA A 52 14.75 -13.48 -45.42
C ALA A 52 14.58 -12.89 -44.01
N LEU A 53 14.74 -13.72 -42.98
CA LEU A 53 14.64 -13.29 -41.58
C LEU A 53 15.72 -12.25 -41.23
N ALA A 54 16.97 -12.46 -41.65
CA ALA A 54 18.06 -11.51 -41.45
C ALA A 54 17.83 -10.17 -42.15
N THR A 55 17.23 -10.18 -43.34
CA THR A 55 16.87 -8.97 -44.09
C THR A 55 15.80 -8.17 -43.37
N ILE A 56 14.76 -8.85 -42.88
CA ILE A 56 13.68 -8.23 -42.10
C ILE A 56 14.24 -7.64 -40.80
N TRP A 57 15.09 -8.38 -40.09
CA TRP A 57 15.73 -7.91 -38.86
C TRP A 57 16.61 -6.69 -39.11
N ALA A 58 17.44 -6.72 -40.16
CA ALA A 58 18.29 -5.60 -40.54
C ALA A 58 17.48 -4.32 -40.80
N GLN A 59 16.33 -4.43 -41.48
CA GLN A 59 15.44 -3.31 -41.75
C GLN A 59 14.78 -2.77 -40.48
N LEU A 60 14.19 -3.65 -39.66
CA LEU A 60 13.45 -3.28 -38.45
C LEU A 60 14.36 -2.68 -37.37
N LEU A 61 15.53 -3.29 -37.18
CA LEU A 61 16.52 -2.89 -36.18
C LEU A 61 17.47 -1.81 -36.70
N LYS A 62 17.29 -1.35 -37.96
CA LYS A 62 18.13 -0.35 -38.64
C LYS A 62 19.62 -0.69 -38.59
N MET A 63 19.96 -1.94 -38.89
CA MET A 63 21.35 -2.45 -38.93
C MET A 63 21.78 -2.81 -40.35
N GLU A 64 23.10 -2.74 -40.63
CA GLU A 64 23.62 -3.10 -41.95
C GLU A 64 23.61 -4.61 -42.21
N ARG A 65 23.89 -5.43 -41.20
CA ARG A 65 23.99 -6.90 -41.31
C ARG A 65 23.52 -7.58 -40.03
N VAL A 66 22.86 -8.72 -40.18
CA VAL A 66 22.43 -9.61 -39.10
C VAL A 66 23.01 -11.00 -39.39
N GLY A 67 23.72 -11.56 -38.42
CA GLY A 67 24.30 -12.89 -38.45
C GLY A 67 23.31 -13.97 -37.98
N ARG A 68 23.55 -15.22 -38.37
CA ARG A 68 22.67 -16.34 -38.04
C ARG A 68 22.61 -16.73 -36.55
N ASN A 69 23.61 -16.30 -35.78
CA ASN A 69 23.68 -16.54 -34.34
C ASN A 69 23.25 -15.31 -33.53
N ASP A 70 22.81 -14.24 -34.19
CA ASP A 70 22.35 -13.03 -33.51
C ASP A 70 21.01 -13.28 -32.81
N ASN A 71 20.85 -12.67 -31.64
CA ASN A 71 19.63 -12.71 -30.85
C ASN A 71 18.82 -11.43 -31.04
N PHE A 72 17.53 -11.55 -31.35
CA PHE A 72 16.63 -10.43 -31.66
C PHE A 72 16.63 -9.34 -30.58
N PHE A 73 16.45 -9.73 -29.32
CA PHE A 73 16.41 -8.80 -28.19
C PHE A 73 17.80 -8.24 -27.87
N MET A 74 18.86 -9.04 -28.07
CA MET A 74 20.25 -8.54 -27.96
C MET A 74 20.63 -7.57 -29.07
N LEU A 75 19.85 -7.46 -30.14
CA LEU A 75 20.04 -6.45 -31.18
C LEU A 75 19.19 -5.19 -30.95
N GLY A 76 18.37 -5.16 -29.89
CA GLY A 76 17.46 -4.05 -29.59
C GLY A 76 16.01 -4.29 -30.02
N GLY A 77 15.66 -5.52 -30.38
CA GLY A 77 14.29 -5.92 -30.66
C GLY A 77 13.38 -5.79 -29.43
N HIS A 78 12.11 -5.45 -29.65
CA HIS A 78 11.06 -5.39 -28.64
C HIS A 78 9.72 -5.89 -29.23
N SER A 79 8.69 -6.02 -28.39
CA SER A 79 7.40 -6.64 -28.77
C SER A 79 6.76 -5.99 -30.00
N LEU A 80 6.81 -4.66 -30.14
CA LEU A 80 6.28 -3.97 -31.33
C LEU A 80 7.05 -4.34 -32.62
N LEU A 81 8.39 -4.39 -32.56
CA LEU A 81 9.20 -4.86 -33.70
C LEU A 81 8.95 -6.34 -34.00
N ALA A 82 8.63 -7.15 -32.99
CA ALA A 82 8.21 -8.53 -33.20
C ALA A 82 6.92 -8.62 -34.02
N VAL A 83 5.93 -7.75 -33.76
CA VAL A 83 4.71 -7.66 -34.60
C VAL A 83 5.06 -7.31 -36.02
N GLN A 84 5.83 -6.23 -36.21
CA GLN A 84 6.21 -5.77 -37.54
C GLN A 84 7.00 -6.84 -38.31
N MET A 85 7.84 -7.61 -37.60
CA MET A 85 8.56 -8.76 -38.17
C MET A 85 7.60 -9.85 -38.62
N ILE A 86 6.65 -10.27 -37.78
CA ILE A 86 5.66 -11.29 -38.12
C ILE A 86 4.82 -10.85 -39.32
N GLU A 87 4.42 -9.58 -39.37
CA GLU A 87 3.71 -8.99 -40.49
C GLU A 87 4.51 -9.05 -41.80
N GLN A 88 5.79 -8.70 -41.75
CA GLN A 88 6.67 -8.78 -42.92
C GLN A 88 6.92 -10.22 -43.37
N LEU A 89 7.07 -11.15 -42.43
CA LEU A 89 7.20 -12.59 -42.71
C LEU A 89 5.94 -13.12 -43.41
N ARG A 90 4.75 -12.73 -42.95
CA ARG A 90 3.47 -13.14 -43.58
C ARG A 90 3.37 -12.68 -45.03
N ARG A 91 3.85 -11.47 -45.36
CA ARG A 91 3.83 -10.95 -46.74
C ARG A 91 4.67 -11.78 -47.71
N ILE A 92 5.66 -12.51 -47.21
CA ILE A 92 6.49 -13.42 -48.00
C ILE A 92 6.12 -14.90 -47.81
N GLY A 93 4.95 -15.18 -47.23
CA GLY A 93 4.41 -16.54 -47.08
C GLY A 93 4.98 -17.34 -45.90
N LEU A 94 5.68 -16.69 -44.97
CA LEU A 94 6.22 -17.32 -43.75
C LEU A 94 5.36 -16.94 -42.53
N SER A 95 5.07 -17.91 -41.67
CA SER A 95 4.30 -17.68 -40.43
C SER A 95 5.14 -18.00 -39.20
N LEU A 96 5.07 -17.14 -38.19
CA LEU A 96 5.75 -17.31 -36.91
C LEU A 96 4.79 -16.93 -35.78
N SER A 97 4.74 -17.75 -34.72
CA SER A 97 4.05 -17.35 -33.48
C SER A 97 4.91 -16.34 -32.72
N VAL A 98 4.28 -15.39 -32.03
CA VAL A 98 5.00 -14.42 -31.20
C VAL A 98 5.87 -15.15 -30.16
N ARG A 99 5.33 -16.20 -29.54
CA ARG A 99 6.06 -17.03 -28.57
C ARG A 99 7.35 -17.62 -29.14
N ALA A 100 7.36 -18.10 -30.38
CA ALA A 100 8.56 -18.70 -30.97
C ALA A 100 9.75 -17.73 -30.96
N LEU A 101 9.50 -16.43 -31.18
CA LEU A 101 10.53 -15.39 -31.07
C LEU A 101 11.05 -15.23 -29.64
N PHE A 102 10.17 -15.32 -28.64
CA PHE A 102 10.54 -15.19 -27.23
C PHE A 102 11.26 -16.43 -26.70
N ASP A 103 10.84 -17.63 -27.11
CA ASP A 103 11.43 -18.91 -26.71
C ASP A 103 12.76 -19.19 -27.42
N THR A 104 12.85 -18.81 -28.71
CA THR A 104 14.03 -19.04 -29.56
C THR A 104 14.49 -17.78 -30.27
N PRO A 105 14.98 -16.75 -29.55
CA PRO A 105 15.30 -15.44 -30.11
C PRO A 105 16.55 -15.41 -31.00
N VAL A 106 17.23 -16.53 -31.22
CA VAL A 106 18.43 -16.62 -32.08
C VAL A 106 18.01 -16.91 -33.51
N LEU A 107 18.50 -16.13 -34.48
CA LEU A 107 18.01 -16.14 -35.86
C LEU A 107 17.95 -17.55 -36.48
N SER A 108 19.02 -18.34 -36.40
CA SER A 108 19.06 -19.71 -36.97
C SER A 108 18.11 -20.69 -36.29
N VAL A 109 17.93 -20.55 -34.98
CA VAL A 109 16.99 -21.39 -34.20
C VAL A 109 15.56 -20.98 -34.53
N LEU A 110 15.29 -19.67 -34.59
CA LEU A 110 14.00 -19.13 -34.98
C LEU A 110 13.64 -19.56 -36.41
N ALA A 111 14.60 -19.49 -37.33
CA ALA A 111 14.41 -19.92 -38.72
C ALA A 111 14.05 -21.41 -38.83
N SER A 112 14.54 -22.24 -37.90
CA SER A 112 14.20 -23.66 -37.83
C SER A 112 12.79 -23.93 -37.27
N SER A 113 12.20 -22.95 -36.58
CA SER A 113 10.84 -23.01 -36.02
C SER A 113 9.77 -22.44 -36.96
N LEU A 114 10.17 -21.83 -38.09
CA LEU A 114 9.24 -21.30 -39.09
C LEU A 114 8.57 -22.45 -39.85
N ASP A 115 7.25 -22.54 -39.75
CA ASP A 115 6.47 -23.45 -40.58
C ASP A 115 6.30 -22.85 -41.97
N ILE A 116 6.70 -23.59 -43.01
CA ILE A 116 6.71 -23.12 -44.40
C ILE A 116 5.29 -23.15 -45.02
N HIS A 117 4.27 -23.70 -44.33
CA HIS A 117 2.93 -23.92 -44.91
C HIS A 117 1.72 -23.77 -43.97
N HIS A 118 1.72 -22.85 -43.00
CA HIS A 118 0.45 -22.40 -42.40
C HIS A 118 0.07 -21.04 -42.96
N ALA A 119 -0.74 -21.06 -44.03
CA ALA A 119 -1.56 -19.90 -44.36
C ALA A 119 -2.37 -19.54 -43.12
N ALA A 120 -2.42 -18.25 -42.77
CA ALA A 120 -3.32 -17.78 -41.71
C ALA A 120 -4.73 -18.36 -41.99
N PRO A 121 -5.47 -18.82 -40.97
CA PRO A 121 -6.81 -19.32 -41.19
C PRO A 121 -7.60 -18.27 -41.96
N GLU A 122 -8.14 -18.64 -43.13
CA GLU A 122 -8.86 -17.70 -43.98
C GLU A 122 -10.04 -17.14 -43.19
N THR A 123 -10.03 -15.82 -42.96
CA THR A 123 -11.16 -15.13 -42.36
C THR A 123 -12.41 -15.45 -43.20
N PRO A 124 -13.47 -16.02 -42.61
CA PRO A 124 -14.69 -16.31 -43.34
C PRO A 124 -15.19 -15.05 -44.03
N ALA A 125 -15.56 -15.14 -45.30
CA ALA A 125 -16.08 -14.00 -46.05
C ALA A 125 -17.38 -13.48 -45.43
N ASN A 126 -17.65 -12.18 -45.58
CA ASN A 126 -18.97 -11.64 -45.31
C ASN A 126 -19.94 -12.10 -46.41
N LEU A 127 -20.99 -12.83 -46.04
CA LEU A 127 -21.98 -13.36 -46.97
C LEU A 127 -23.19 -12.42 -47.18
N ILE A 128 -23.25 -11.30 -46.44
CA ILE A 128 -24.29 -10.27 -46.59
C ILE A 128 -23.84 -9.26 -47.66
N THR A 129 -24.56 -9.21 -48.78
CA THR A 129 -24.27 -8.30 -49.89
C THR A 129 -25.26 -7.14 -49.93
N ALA A 130 -24.98 -6.13 -50.76
CA ALA A 130 -25.90 -5.00 -50.96
C ALA A 130 -27.25 -5.41 -51.58
N THR A 131 -27.35 -6.60 -52.17
CA THR A 131 -28.60 -7.13 -52.75
C THR A 131 -29.31 -8.12 -51.83
N THR A 132 -28.77 -8.41 -50.65
CA THR A 132 -29.41 -9.29 -49.66
C THR A 132 -30.70 -8.63 -49.16
N THR A 133 -31.83 -9.35 -49.28
CA THR A 133 -33.15 -8.88 -48.81
C THR A 133 -33.65 -9.63 -47.57
N VAL A 134 -33.07 -10.80 -47.28
CA VAL A 134 -33.36 -11.63 -46.09
C VAL A 134 -32.03 -12.15 -45.56
N ILE A 135 -31.81 -12.03 -44.25
CA ILE A 135 -30.61 -12.58 -43.57
C ILE A 135 -31.02 -13.87 -42.86
N THR A 136 -30.26 -14.95 -43.08
CA THR A 136 -30.44 -16.25 -42.43
C THR A 136 -29.21 -16.63 -41.60
N PRO A 137 -29.32 -17.54 -40.62
CA PRO A 137 -28.17 -17.95 -39.79
C PRO A 137 -26.95 -18.43 -40.59
N ASP A 138 -27.16 -19.13 -41.71
CA ASP A 138 -26.07 -19.63 -42.57
C ASP A 138 -25.24 -18.49 -43.22
N LEU A 139 -25.73 -17.26 -43.24
CA LEU A 139 -24.98 -16.08 -43.73
C LEU A 139 -24.05 -15.49 -42.67
N LEU A 140 -24.08 -15.99 -41.42
CA LEU A 140 -23.41 -15.41 -40.27
C LEU A 140 -22.31 -16.35 -39.72
N PRO A 141 -21.17 -16.51 -40.41
CA PRO A 141 -20.14 -17.49 -40.00
C PRO A 141 -19.42 -17.15 -38.68
N LEU A 142 -19.61 -15.93 -38.16
CA LEU A 142 -18.91 -15.41 -36.98
C LEU A 142 -19.83 -15.22 -35.76
N ILE A 143 -21.09 -15.67 -35.82
CA ILE A 143 -22.02 -15.62 -34.68
C ILE A 143 -23.12 -16.66 -34.85
N ASP A 144 -23.48 -17.32 -33.75
CA ASP A 144 -24.58 -18.29 -33.73
C ASP A 144 -25.85 -17.59 -33.26
N LEU A 145 -26.69 -17.16 -34.21
CA LEU A 145 -27.97 -16.50 -33.94
C LEU A 145 -29.15 -17.36 -34.43
N THR A 146 -30.27 -17.30 -33.70
CA THR A 146 -31.53 -17.85 -34.20
C THR A 146 -32.16 -16.90 -35.23
N GLN A 147 -33.05 -17.39 -36.11
CA GLN A 147 -33.76 -16.51 -37.04
C GLN A 147 -34.53 -15.40 -36.29
N GLY A 148 -35.13 -15.71 -35.13
CA GLY A 148 -35.83 -14.71 -34.31
C GLY A 148 -34.92 -13.63 -33.75
N ASP A 149 -33.64 -13.92 -33.51
CA ASP A 149 -32.65 -12.91 -33.12
C ASP A 149 -32.29 -11.99 -34.30
N ILE A 150 -32.13 -12.57 -35.50
CA ILE A 150 -31.82 -11.84 -36.73
C ILE A 150 -32.97 -10.89 -37.12
N ASP A 151 -34.21 -11.36 -37.02
CA ASP A 151 -35.40 -10.56 -37.33
C ASP A 151 -35.50 -9.36 -36.36
N ARG A 152 -35.22 -9.56 -35.06
CA ARG A 152 -35.17 -8.47 -34.07
C ARG A 152 -34.07 -7.45 -34.38
N ILE A 153 -32.89 -7.89 -34.82
CA ILE A 153 -31.83 -6.99 -35.28
C ILE A 153 -32.34 -6.16 -36.46
N ALA A 154 -32.94 -6.80 -37.47
CA ALA A 154 -33.45 -6.11 -38.65
C ALA A 154 -34.53 -5.06 -38.31
N ASP A 155 -35.38 -5.32 -37.33
CA ASP A 155 -36.42 -4.39 -36.87
C ASP A 155 -35.85 -3.17 -36.11
N GLN A 156 -34.73 -3.34 -35.40
CA GLN A 156 -34.11 -2.27 -34.60
C GLN A 156 -33.21 -1.34 -35.42
N ILE A 157 -32.64 -1.83 -36.53
CA ILE A 157 -31.70 -1.05 -37.35
C ILE A 157 -32.45 -0.13 -38.32
N PRO A 158 -32.16 1.19 -38.32
CA PRO A 158 -32.73 2.12 -39.31
C PRO A 158 -32.41 1.68 -40.74
N GLY A 159 -33.44 1.52 -41.58
CA GLY A 159 -33.32 1.01 -42.95
C GLY A 159 -33.33 -0.52 -43.06
N GLY A 160 -33.48 -1.25 -41.95
CA GLY A 160 -33.62 -2.70 -41.87
C GLY A 160 -32.47 -3.45 -42.55
N VAL A 161 -32.80 -4.62 -43.12
CA VAL A 161 -31.83 -5.49 -43.82
C VAL A 161 -31.00 -4.74 -44.87
N ALA A 162 -31.61 -3.79 -45.59
CA ALA A 162 -30.92 -3.05 -46.64
C ALA A 162 -29.76 -2.19 -46.10
N ASN A 163 -29.83 -1.77 -44.83
CA ASN A 163 -28.76 -1.01 -44.18
C ASN A 163 -27.80 -1.89 -43.37
N ILE A 164 -28.08 -3.19 -43.19
CA ILE A 164 -27.14 -4.10 -42.50
C ILE A 164 -26.03 -4.51 -43.47
N GLN A 165 -24.79 -4.25 -43.08
CA GLN A 165 -23.60 -4.73 -43.78
C GLN A 165 -23.11 -6.07 -43.27
N ASP A 166 -23.12 -6.26 -41.96
CA ASP A 166 -22.46 -7.40 -41.33
C ASP A 166 -23.03 -7.63 -39.93
N ILE A 167 -22.97 -8.88 -39.46
CA ILE A 167 -23.35 -9.25 -38.10
C ILE A 167 -22.35 -10.30 -37.58
N TYR A 168 -21.72 -10.03 -36.45
CA TYR A 168 -20.74 -10.93 -35.83
C TYR A 168 -20.71 -10.79 -34.30
N SER A 169 -20.09 -11.75 -33.61
CA SER A 169 -20.06 -11.76 -32.14
C SER A 169 -19.20 -10.63 -31.58
N LEU A 170 -19.39 -10.31 -30.31
CA LEU A 170 -18.46 -9.47 -29.56
C LEU A 170 -17.15 -10.22 -29.32
N SER A 171 -16.06 -9.49 -29.14
CA SER A 171 -14.86 -10.06 -28.53
C SER A 171 -15.09 -10.27 -27.02
N PRO A 172 -14.35 -11.18 -26.35
CA PRO A 172 -14.47 -11.41 -24.92
C PRO A 172 -14.30 -10.15 -24.06
N LEU A 173 -13.52 -9.19 -24.55
CA LEU A 173 -13.35 -7.89 -23.91
C LEU A 173 -14.56 -6.98 -24.13
N GLN A 174 -15.08 -6.90 -25.35
CA GLN A 174 -16.32 -6.14 -25.62
C GLN A 174 -17.49 -6.70 -24.81
N ASP A 175 -17.57 -8.02 -24.62
CA ASP A 175 -18.56 -8.66 -23.73
C ASP A 175 -18.43 -8.19 -22.28
N GLY A 176 -17.20 -8.09 -21.76
CA GLY A 176 -16.95 -7.57 -20.41
C GLY A 176 -17.36 -6.10 -20.25
N ILE A 177 -17.05 -5.26 -21.25
CA ILE A 177 -17.47 -3.85 -21.27
C ILE A 177 -19.00 -3.74 -21.31
N LEU A 178 -19.66 -4.53 -22.18
CA LEU A 178 -21.11 -4.56 -22.29
C LEU A 178 -21.75 -4.97 -20.95
N PHE A 179 -21.20 -5.96 -20.26
CA PHE A 179 -21.67 -6.38 -18.94
C PHE A 179 -21.61 -5.22 -17.93
N HIS A 180 -20.51 -4.49 -17.86
CA HIS A 180 -20.37 -3.33 -16.97
C HIS A 180 -21.31 -2.18 -17.34
N HIS A 181 -21.47 -1.88 -18.63
CA HIS A 181 -22.43 -0.89 -19.11
C HIS A 181 -23.87 -1.23 -18.68
N MET A 182 -24.25 -2.50 -18.73
CA MET A 182 -25.59 -2.97 -18.29
C MET A 182 -25.75 -2.98 -16.76
N MET A 183 -24.68 -3.19 -16.00
CA MET A 183 -24.72 -3.23 -14.53
C MET A 183 -24.67 -1.85 -13.87
N ALA A 184 -24.04 -0.87 -14.51
CA ALA A 184 -23.99 0.49 -13.97
C ALA A 184 -25.42 1.03 -13.79
N THR A 185 -25.70 1.73 -12.68
CA THR A 185 -27.01 2.35 -12.42
C THR A 185 -27.09 3.83 -12.83
N GLU A 186 -25.97 4.56 -12.78
CA GLU A 186 -25.81 5.93 -13.29
C GLU A 186 -24.53 6.03 -14.14
N GLY A 187 -24.53 6.86 -15.20
CA GLY A 187 -23.34 7.08 -16.05
C GLY A 187 -22.78 5.87 -16.79
N ASP A 188 -21.76 6.06 -17.61
CA ASP A 188 -21.11 4.99 -18.35
C ASP A 188 -19.61 4.94 -18.04
N PRO A 189 -19.11 3.88 -17.37
CA PRO A 189 -17.71 3.76 -17.00
C PRO A 189 -16.76 3.53 -18.18
N TYR A 190 -17.29 3.35 -19.40
CA TYR A 190 -16.54 3.17 -20.63
C TYR A 190 -16.83 4.25 -21.67
N LEU A 191 -17.38 5.38 -21.25
CA LEU A 191 -17.53 6.56 -22.10
C LEU A 191 -16.28 7.44 -22.00
N LEU A 192 -15.62 7.67 -23.13
CA LEU A 192 -14.48 8.56 -23.25
C LEU A 192 -14.95 9.95 -23.69
N ILE A 193 -14.33 11.01 -23.15
CA ILE A 193 -14.60 12.40 -23.51
C ILE A 193 -13.29 13.11 -23.86
N ALA A 194 -13.27 13.80 -25.01
CA ALA A 194 -12.15 14.62 -25.46
C ALA A 194 -12.64 16.03 -25.82
N GLY A 195 -11.93 17.06 -25.40
CA GLY A 195 -12.27 18.45 -25.70
C GLY A 195 -11.42 19.01 -26.84
N PHE A 196 -12.02 19.89 -27.65
CA PHE A 196 -11.35 20.55 -28.77
C PHE A 196 -11.79 22.01 -28.86
N THR A 197 -10.86 22.89 -29.23
CA THR A 197 -11.14 24.28 -29.60
C THR A 197 -10.82 24.50 -31.07
N PHE A 198 -11.74 25.15 -31.77
CA PHE A 198 -11.62 25.49 -33.18
C PHE A 198 -11.61 27.00 -33.36
N ARG A 199 -10.72 27.50 -34.22
CA ARG A 199 -10.60 28.94 -34.50
C ARG A 199 -11.88 29.57 -35.05
N ASN A 200 -12.67 28.83 -35.84
CA ASN A 200 -13.91 29.31 -36.45
C ASN A 200 -14.85 28.15 -36.84
N LYS A 201 -16.10 28.51 -37.23
CA LYS A 201 -17.14 27.54 -37.60
C LYS A 201 -16.79 26.72 -38.85
N GLU A 202 -16.18 27.34 -39.85
CA GLU A 202 -15.83 26.69 -41.11
C GLU A 202 -14.83 25.53 -40.89
N LEU A 203 -13.85 25.73 -40.01
CA LEU A 203 -12.89 24.68 -39.66
C LEU A 203 -13.55 23.53 -38.89
N LEU A 204 -14.45 23.85 -37.94
CA LEU A 204 -15.26 22.86 -37.24
C LEU A 204 -16.11 22.03 -38.22
N GLU A 205 -16.80 22.68 -39.15
CA GLU A 205 -17.64 22.00 -40.16
C GLU A 205 -16.80 21.12 -41.09
N ARG A 206 -15.61 21.58 -41.51
CA ARG A 206 -14.66 20.76 -42.28
C ARG A 206 -14.18 19.55 -41.50
N TYR A 207 -13.85 19.73 -40.22
CA TYR A 207 -13.44 18.65 -39.33
C TYR A 207 -14.56 17.60 -39.17
N LEU A 208 -15.78 18.03 -38.86
CA LEU A 208 -16.94 17.13 -38.77
C LEU A 208 -17.24 16.42 -40.11
N GLY A 209 -17.02 17.10 -41.23
CA GLY A 209 -17.09 16.49 -42.56
C GLY A 209 -16.04 15.38 -42.77
N ALA A 210 -14.80 15.60 -42.35
CA ALA A 210 -13.75 14.59 -42.39
C ALA A 210 -14.06 13.39 -41.48
N VAL A 211 -14.53 13.64 -40.26
CA VAL A 211 -15.02 12.60 -39.34
C VAL A 211 -16.13 11.76 -39.98
N GLN A 212 -17.11 12.39 -40.63
CA GLN A 212 -18.20 11.66 -41.30
C GLN A 212 -17.68 10.75 -42.42
N GLN A 213 -16.64 11.16 -43.16
CA GLN A 213 -16.00 10.31 -44.17
C GLN A 213 -15.31 9.10 -43.52
N ILE A 214 -14.61 9.30 -42.41
CA ILE A 214 -13.93 8.22 -41.67
C ILE A 214 -14.93 7.24 -41.07
N VAL A 215 -16.04 7.72 -40.51
CA VAL A 215 -17.14 6.87 -40.04
C VAL A 215 -17.72 6.03 -41.18
N GLY A 216 -17.81 6.59 -42.39
CA GLY A 216 -18.22 5.83 -43.58
C GLY A 216 -17.16 4.81 -44.06
N ARG A 217 -15.88 5.08 -43.82
CA ARG A 217 -14.74 4.26 -44.23
C ARG A 217 -14.51 3.04 -43.34
N HIS A 218 -14.68 3.17 -42.02
CA HIS A 218 -14.33 2.13 -41.05
C HIS A 218 -15.57 1.49 -40.43
N ASP A 219 -15.73 0.18 -40.64
CA ASP A 219 -16.88 -0.60 -40.18
C ASP A 219 -17.18 -0.44 -38.68
N ILE A 220 -16.14 -0.42 -37.84
CA ILE A 220 -16.29 -0.37 -36.38
C ILE A 220 -16.95 0.93 -35.89
N LEU A 221 -16.68 2.06 -36.55
CA LEU A 221 -17.24 3.36 -36.17
C LEU A 221 -18.73 3.48 -36.51
N ARG A 222 -19.23 2.61 -37.39
CA ARG A 222 -20.64 2.45 -37.78
C ARG A 222 -21.21 1.11 -37.31
N THR A 223 -20.68 0.59 -36.21
CA THR A 223 -21.18 -0.62 -35.55
C THR A 223 -22.09 -0.25 -34.37
N ALA A 224 -23.22 -0.94 -34.27
CA ALA A 224 -24.11 -0.95 -33.12
C ALA A 224 -23.97 -2.26 -32.34
N ILE A 225 -24.27 -2.24 -31.05
CA ILE A 225 -24.29 -3.42 -30.18
C ILE A 225 -25.73 -3.75 -29.81
N VAL A 226 -26.20 -4.93 -30.21
CA VAL A 226 -27.56 -5.40 -29.94
C VAL A 226 -27.49 -6.57 -28.96
N SER A 227 -28.04 -6.40 -27.76
CA SER A 227 -28.00 -7.41 -26.69
C SER A 227 -29.35 -7.71 -26.05
N GLN A 228 -30.32 -6.80 -26.14
CA GLN A 228 -31.62 -6.95 -25.47
C GLN A 228 -32.46 -8.05 -26.10
N ASN A 229 -32.93 -8.98 -25.27
CA ASN A 229 -33.73 -10.14 -25.70
C ASN A 229 -33.07 -10.95 -26.82
N MET A 230 -31.75 -11.07 -26.80
CA MET A 230 -30.97 -11.87 -27.76
C MET A 230 -30.45 -13.14 -27.09
N THR A 231 -30.22 -14.20 -27.88
CA THR A 231 -29.53 -15.41 -27.37
C THR A 231 -28.07 -15.12 -27.01
N VAL A 232 -27.39 -14.35 -27.85
CA VAL A 232 -26.04 -13.81 -27.63
C VAL A 232 -25.98 -12.37 -28.13
N PRO A 233 -25.18 -11.48 -27.51
CA PRO A 233 -25.01 -10.12 -28.00
C PRO A 233 -24.30 -10.10 -29.37
N ALA A 234 -24.68 -9.15 -30.21
CA ALA A 234 -24.18 -9.03 -31.57
C ALA A 234 -23.65 -7.63 -31.89
N GLN A 235 -22.54 -7.59 -32.63
CA GLN A 235 -22.09 -6.40 -33.34
C GLN A 235 -22.81 -6.34 -34.69
N VAL A 236 -23.44 -5.21 -34.99
CA VAL A 236 -24.19 -4.98 -36.23
C VAL A 236 -23.59 -3.80 -36.97
N VAL A 237 -22.90 -4.07 -38.08
CA VAL A 237 -22.29 -3.04 -38.93
C VAL A 237 -23.36 -2.49 -39.86
N VAL A 238 -23.61 -1.18 -39.83
CA VAL A 238 -24.60 -0.55 -40.74
C VAL A 238 -23.93 0.17 -41.90
N ARG A 239 -24.47 0.07 -43.12
CA ARG A 239 -23.91 0.65 -44.36
C ARG A 239 -23.80 2.16 -44.31
N LYS A 240 -24.82 2.81 -43.75
CA LYS A 240 -24.89 4.27 -43.63
C LYS A 240 -25.20 4.64 -42.18
N ALA A 241 -24.28 5.38 -41.57
CA ALA A 241 -24.41 5.96 -40.24
C ALA A 241 -24.06 7.46 -40.33
N ALA A 242 -24.98 8.32 -39.90
CA ALA A 242 -24.73 9.76 -39.82
C ALA A 242 -24.19 10.11 -38.43
N ILE A 243 -23.14 10.94 -38.36
CA ILE A 243 -22.61 11.40 -37.08
C ILE A 243 -23.64 12.29 -36.37
N SER A 244 -23.72 12.16 -35.05
CA SER A 244 -24.60 12.97 -34.22
C SER A 244 -23.85 14.21 -33.76
N VAL A 245 -24.34 15.38 -34.16
CA VAL A 245 -23.77 16.69 -33.85
C VAL A 245 -24.85 17.53 -33.18
N THR A 246 -24.57 18.04 -31.98
CA THR A 246 -25.49 18.89 -31.20
C THR A 246 -24.84 20.26 -30.95
N GLU A 247 -25.52 21.33 -31.35
CA GLU A 247 -25.15 22.71 -31.01
C GLU A 247 -25.88 23.13 -29.73
N LEU A 248 -25.13 23.58 -28.73
CA LEU A 248 -25.66 24.15 -27.50
C LEU A 248 -25.36 25.65 -27.44
N THR A 249 -26.25 26.39 -26.78
CA THR A 249 -26.03 27.79 -26.42
C THR A 249 -25.75 27.84 -24.92
N LEU A 250 -24.50 28.04 -24.55
CA LEU A 250 -24.04 28.13 -23.17
C LEU A 250 -23.64 29.57 -22.83
N ASP A 251 -23.81 29.97 -21.56
CA ASP A 251 -23.44 31.32 -21.10
C ASP A 251 -21.99 31.33 -20.59
N PRO A 252 -21.07 32.07 -21.23
CA PRO A 252 -19.69 32.21 -20.77
C PRO A 252 -19.56 32.79 -19.35
N ALA A 253 -20.62 33.41 -18.81
CA ALA A 253 -20.65 33.89 -17.43
C ALA A 253 -20.62 32.76 -16.38
N ASP A 254 -21.05 31.55 -16.73
CA ASP A 254 -21.12 30.39 -15.82
C ASP A 254 -19.80 29.60 -15.72
N GLY A 255 -18.72 30.09 -16.36
CA GLY A 255 -17.38 29.49 -16.36
C GLY A 255 -16.89 29.15 -17.77
N PRO A 256 -15.68 28.58 -17.92
CA PRO A 256 -15.16 28.16 -19.22
C PRO A 256 -16.12 27.20 -19.93
N LEU A 257 -16.40 27.44 -21.21
CA LEU A 257 -17.34 26.60 -21.99
C LEU A 257 -16.93 25.13 -22.04
N SER A 258 -15.62 24.85 -22.02
CA SER A 258 -15.06 23.50 -21.90
C SER A 258 -15.57 22.80 -20.65
N ASP A 259 -15.50 23.47 -19.51
CA ASP A 259 -15.85 22.92 -18.21
C ASP A 259 -17.36 22.70 -18.11
N GLN A 260 -18.14 23.64 -18.65
CA GLN A 260 -19.59 23.50 -18.74
C GLN A 260 -19.99 22.28 -19.60
N LEU A 261 -19.38 22.10 -20.78
CA LEU A 261 -19.63 20.94 -21.64
C LEU A 261 -19.19 19.63 -20.96
N MET A 262 -18.01 19.61 -20.32
CA MET A 262 -17.53 18.44 -19.59
C MET A 262 -18.42 18.10 -18.39
N GLN A 263 -19.03 19.10 -17.73
CA GLN A 263 -19.95 18.89 -16.61
C GLN A 263 -21.33 18.41 -17.07
N LEU A 264 -21.85 18.92 -18.19
CA LEU A 264 -23.12 18.49 -18.78
C LEU A 264 -23.05 17.05 -19.31
N TYR A 265 -21.92 16.68 -19.89
CA TYR A 265 -21.65 15.34 -20.41
C TYR A 265 -20.69 14.57 -19.50
N ASP A 266 -20.78 14.82 -18.19
CA ASP A 266 -20.05 14.07 -17.17
C ASP A 266 -20.37 12.58 -17.34
N THR A 267 -19.35 11.78 -17.64
CA THR A 267 -19.49 10.36 -17.96
C THR A 267 -20.06 9.56 -16.79
N ARG A 268 -20.01 10.10 -15.56
CA ARG A 268 -20.67 9.52 -14.37
C ARG A 268 -22.18 9.66 -14.36
N LYS A 269 -22.75 10.50 -15.23
CA LYS A 269 -24.19 10.79 -15.31
C LYS A 269 -24.75 10.56 -16.70
N TYR A 270 -23.92 10.70 -17.73
CA TYR A 270 -24.30 10.58 -19.12
C TYR A 270 -24.00 9.19 -19.69
N ARG A 271 -24.84 8.71 -20.62
CA ARG A 271 -24.70 7.42 -21.31
C ARG A 271 -25.01 7.55 -22.79
N ILE A 272 -24.38 6.70 -23.61
CA ILE A 272 -24.74 6.51 -25.02
C ILE A 272 -25.47 5.18 -25.17
N GLU A 273 -26.61 5.19 -25.86
CA GLU A 273 -27.32 3.97 -26.23
C GLU A 273 -26.51 3.15 -27.25
N LEU A 274 -26.10 1.95 -26.85
CA LEU A 274 -25.20 1.10 -27.62
C LEU A 274 -25.84 0.49 -28.88
N HIS A 275 -27.16 0.42 -28.95
CA HIS A 275 -27.89 -0.17 -30.07
C HIS A 275 -28.05 0.77 -31.28
N SER A 276 -27.46 1.97 -31.26
CA SER A 276 -27.62 2.99 -32.31
C SER A 276 -26.29 3.56 -32.79
N ALA A 277 -25.80 3.02 -33.91
CA ALA A 277 -24.59 3.50 -34.59
C ALA A 277 -24.80 4.91 -35.20
N PRO A 278 -23.75 5.75 -35.22
CA PRO A 278 -22.38 5.49 -34.75
C PRO A 278 -22.27 5.70 -33.23
N LEU A 279 -21.34 5.02 -32.54
CA LEU A 279 -21.13 5.18 -31.08
C LEU A 279 -20.15 6.32 -30.72
N VAL A 280 -20.15 7.35 -31.56
CA VAL A 280 -19.45 8.62 -31.37
C VAL A 280 -20.45 9.77 -31.48
N ARG A 281 -20.33 10.77 -30.59
CA ARG A 281 -21.18 11.97 -30.52
C ARG A 281 -20.31 13.21 -30.44
N PHE A 282 -20.79 14.31 -31.03
CA PHE A 282 -20.11 15.60 -31.00
C PHE A 282 -21.08 16.65 -30.46
N VAL A 283 -20.63 17.44 -29.49
CA VAL A 283 -21.41 18.52 -28.91
C VAL A 283 -20.55 19.77 -28.90
N TYR A 284 -21.04 20.88 -29.44
CA TYR A 284 -20.27 22.12 -29.48
C TYR A 284 -21.08 23.33 -29.04
N SER A 285 -20.36 24.36 -28.59
CA SER A 285 -20.89 25.69 -28.30
C SER A 285 -19.99 26.77 -28.92
N LYS A 286 -20.60 27.91 -29.25
CA LYS A 286 -19.88 29.08 -29.75
C LYS A 286 -19.28 29.87 -28.58
N ASP A 287 -18.02 30.24 -28.71
CA ASP A 287 -17.28 31.06 -27.75
C ASP A 287 -17.37 32.57 -28.06
N VAL A 288 -17.06 33.42 -27.07
CA VAL A 288 -17.16 34.89 -27.15
C VAL A 288 -16.26 35.50 -28.23
N ASP A 289 -15.11 34.87 -28.49
CA ASP A 289 -14.10 35.34 -29.45
C ASP A 289 -14.37 34.88 -30.90
N GLY A 290 -15.51 34.21 -31.14
CA GLY A 290 -15.82 33.59 -32.45
C GLY A 290 -15.18 32.22 -32.67
N ARG A 291 -14.48 31.69 -31.65
CA ARG A 291 -14.02 30.31 -31.55
C ARG A 291 -15.19 29.36 -31.26
N TYR A 292 -14.96 28.07 -31.41
CA TYR A 292 -15.93 27.03 -31.09
C TYR A 292 -15.27 25.99 -30.19
N VAL A 293 -15.94 25.64 -29.09
CA VAL A 293 -15.51 24.57 -28.20
C VAL A 293 -16.40 23.37 -28.44
N MET A 294 -15.79 22.21 -28.64
CA MET A 294 -16.47 20.94 -28.89
C MET A 294 -15.99 19.88 -27.91
N VAL A 295 -16.91 19.05 -27.43
CA VAL A 295 -16.59 17.78 -26.80
C VAL A 295 -16.98 16.62 -27.72
N GLN A 296 -16.05 15.70 -27.89
CA GLN A 296 -16.27 14.41 -28.54
C GLN A 296 -16.51 13.36 -27.45
N LEU A 297 -17.58 12.59 -27.60
CA LEU A 297 -17.89 11.44 -26.77
C LEU A 297 -17.74 10.17 -27.61
N LEU A 298 -17.00 9.19 -27.12
CA LEU A 298 -16.81 7.91 -27.80
C LEU A 298 -16.93 6.77 -26.79
N HIS A 299 -17.77 5.78 -27.09
CA HIS A 299 -17.82 4.60 -26.24
C HIS A 299 -16.64 3.67 -26.53
N HIS A 300 -15.91 3.28 -25.49
CA HIS A 300 -14.69 2.48 -25.57
C HIS A 300 -14.92 1.08 -26.20
N ILE A 301 -16.17 0.64 -26.37
CA ILE A 301 -16.52 -0.67 -26.97
C ILE A 301 -16.21 -0.74 -28.47
N ILE A 302 -16.10 0.41 -29.15
CA ILE A 302 -15.77 0.51 -30.58
C ILE A 302 -14.35 1.02 -30.86
N GLY A 303 -13.56 1.33 -29.83
CA GLY A 303 -12.24 1.90 -30.04
C GLY A 303 -11.44 2.12 -28.76
N ASP A 304 -10.13 2.04 -28.89
CA ASP A 304 -9.12 2.34 -27.88
C ASP A 304 -8.27 3.58 -28.28
N HIS A 305 -7.23 3.92 -27.49
CA HIS A 305 -6.36 5.06 -27.80
C HIS A 305 -5.75 4.98 -29.21
N SER A 306 -5.35 3.78 -29.65
CA SER A 306 -4.82 3.58 -31.00
C SER A 306 -5.89 3.86 -32.07
N THR A 307 -7.16 3.58 -31.79
CA THR A 307 -8.27 3.97 -32.68
C THR A 307 -8.36 5.49 -32.81
N MET A 308 -8.14 6.23 -31.73
CA MET A 308 -8.14 7.71 -31.76
C MET A 308 -6.93 8.24 -32.53
N GLU A 309 -5.73 7.72 -32.30
CA GLU A 309 -4.52 8.10 -33.03
C GLU A 309 -4.67 7.88 -34.55
N ILE A 310 -5.19 6.73 -34.98
CA ILE A 310 -5.43 6.45 -36.41
C ILE A 310 -6.53 7.37 -36.95
N MET A 311 -7.59 7.61 -36.17
CA MET A 311 -8.67 8.52 -36.56
C MET A 311 -8.13 9.94 -36.78
N GLU A 312 -7.31 10.45 -35.87
CA GLU A 312 -6.67 11.76 -36.00
C GLU A 312 -5.72 11.83 -37.20
N GLU A 313 -4.84 10.84 -37.40
CA GLU A 313 -3.94 10.77 -38.57
C GLU A 313 -4.72 10.81 -39.90
N GLU A 314 -5.85 10.09 -39.98
CA GLU A 314 -6.69 10.10 -41.17
C GLU A 314 -7.46 11.41 -41.34
N ILE A 315 -7.96 12.03 -40.26
CA ILE A 315 -8.62 13.34 -40.30
C ILE A 315 -7.66 14.39 -40.84
N GLU A 316 -6.42 14.42 -40.34
CA GLU A 316 -5.40 15.38 -40.77
C GLU A 316 -5.11 15.25 -42.27
N LYS A 317 -4.97 14.02 -42.78
CA LYS A 317 -4.77 13.78 -44.22
C LYS A 317 -5.96 14.22 -45.06
N ILE A 318 -7.19 13.98 -44.61
CA ILE A 318 -8.40 14.45 -45.31
C ILE A 318 -8.45 15.98 -45.31
N LEU A 319 -8.18 16.63 -44.18
CA LEU A 319 -8.15 18.09 -44.07
C LEU A 319 -7.06 18.73 -44.96
N ALA A 320 -5.95 18.02 -45.17
CA ALA A 320 -4.86 18.39 -46.07
C ALA A 320 -5.13 18.06 -47.55
N GLY A 321 -6.26 17.41 -47.88
CA GLY A 321 -6.59 16.98 -49.25
C GLY A 321 -5.73 15.81 -49.76
N GLN A 322 -5.22 14.98 -48.86
CA GLN A 322 -4.35 13.83 -49.13
C GLN A 322 -5.08 12.49 -48.97
N GLU A 323 -6.40 12.47 -49.17
CA GLU A 323 -7.25 11.29 -49.00
C GLU A 323 -6.85 10.09 -49.88
N ASP A 324 -6.29 10.33 -51.07
CA ASP A 324 -5.77 9.28 -51.96
C ASP A 324 -4.57 8.52 -51.38
N SER A 325 -3.90 9.07 -50.36
CA SER A 325 -2.78 8.42 -49.68
C SER A 325 -3.21 7.43 -48.58
N LEU A 326 -4.51 7.35 -48.27
CA LEU A 326 -5.04 6.49 -47.21
C LEU A 326 -5.07 5.02 -47.63
N ALA A 327 -4.33 4.18 -46.92
CA ALA A 327 -4.33 2.73 -47.09
C ALA A 327 -5.73 2.13 -46.81
N ALA A 328 -6.10 1.06 -47.52
CA ALA A 328 -7.41 0.42 -47.39
C ALA A 328 -7.74 0.07 -45.92
N PRO A 329 -8.96 0.37 -45.43
CA PRO A 329 -9.34 0.14 -44.05
C PRO A 329 -9.38 -1.36 -43.75
N GLN A 330 -8.85 -1.77 -42.60
CA GLN A 330 -8.92 -3.15 -42.14
C GLN A 330 -10.17 -3.38 -41.31
N PRO A 331 -11.01 -4.38 -41.63
CA PRO A 331 -12.28 -4.58 -40.94
C PRO A 331 -12.06 -5.30 -39.60
N PHE A 332 -12.71 -4.81 -38.55
CA PHE A 332 -12.61 -5.37 -37.19
C PHE A 332 -13.06 -6.84 -37.08
N ARG A 333 -13.92 -7.30 -38.01
CA ARG A 333 -14.35 -8.72 -38.08
C ARG A 333 -13.19 -9.71 -38.17
N ASN A 334 -12.03 -9.29 -38.69
CA ASN A 334 -10.84 -10.13 -38.79
C ASN A 334 -10.36 -10.56 -37.39
N LEU A 335 -10.40 -9.65 -36.41
CA LEU A 335 -10.09 -9.97 -35.02
C LEU A 335 -11.11 -10.98 -34.47
N ILE A 336 -12.41 -10.79 -34.73
CA ILE A 336 -13.46 -11.70 -34.24
C ILE A 336 -13.28 -13.11 -34.80
N ALA A 337 -12.95 -13.24 -36.08
CA ALA A 337 -12.64 -14.53 -36.69
C ALA A 337 -11.45 -15.21 -36.01
N GLN A 338 -10.39 -14.46 -35.70
CA GLN A 338 -9.22 -15.00 -35.02
C GLN A 338 -9.51 -15.42 -33.59
N VAL A 339 -10.29 -14.64 -32.84
CA VAL A 339 -10.70 -15.03 -31.48
C VAL A 339 -11.51 -16.33 -31.52
N ARG A 340 -12.42 -16.50 -32.49
CA ARG A 340 -13.19 -17.74 -32.66
C ARG A 340 -12.33 -18.93 -33.10
N MET A 341 -11.31 -18.71 -33.91
CA MET A 341 -10.41 -19.74 -34.43
C MET A 341 -9.18 -20.00 -33.55
N GLY A 342 -8.98 -19.17 -32.53
CA GLY A 342 -7.84 -19.20 -31.63
C GLY A 342 -7.99 -20.23 -30.51
N LYS A 343 -7.40 -19.90 -29.35
CA LYS A 343 -7.47 -20.75 -28.15
C LYS A 343 -8.91 -20.91 -27.67
N THR A 344 -9.23 -22.11 -27.21
CA THR A 344 -10.53 -22.41 -26.60
C THR A 344 -10.64 -21.84 -25.19
N ILE A 345 -11.87 -21.64 -24.71
CA ILE A 345 -12.15 -21.24 -23.32
C ILE A 345 -11.44 -22.17 -22.33
N GLN A 346 -11.46 -23.49 -22.58
CA GLN A 346 -10.86 -24.48 -21.70
C GLN A 346 -9.32 -24.38 -21.62
N GLU A 347 -8.66 -24.01 -22.73
CA GLU A 347 -7.22 -23.75 -22.74
C GLU A 347 -6.87 -22.47 -21.96
N HIS A 348 -7.68 -21.41 -22.07
CA HIS A 348 -7.53 -20.21 -21.24
C HIS A 348 -7.69 -20.55 -19.75
N GLU A 349 -8.71 -21.32 -19.38
CA GLU A 349 -8.96 -21.73 -18.00
C GLU A 349 -7.79 -22.54 -17.43
N GLN A 350 -7.25 -23.51 -18.17
CA GLN A 350 -6.09 -24.30 -17.73
C GLN A 350 -4.86 -23.41 -17.46
N PHE A 351 -4.62 -22.42 -18.33
CA PHE A 351 -3.52 -21.48 -18.16
C PHE A 351 -3.69 -20.61 -16.91
N PHE A 352 -4.86 -19.96 -16.75
CA PHE A 352 -5.09 -19.08 -15.60
C PHE A 352 -5.22 -19.85 -14.28
N SER A 353 -5.77 -21.07 -14.29
CA SER A 353 -5.77 -21.92 -13.09
C SER A 353 -4.35 -22.28 -12.66
N LYS A 354 -3.43 -22.53 -13.60
CA LYS A 354 -2.01 -22.74 -13.25
C LYS A 354 -1.36 -21.49 -12.64
N MET A 355 -1.77 -20.30 -13.06
CA MET A 355 -1.21 -19.03 -12.59
C MET A 355 -1.81 -18.57 -11.25
N LEU A 356 -3.11 -18.80 -11.03
CA LEU A 356 -3.90 -18.08 -10.01
C LEU A 356 -4.58 -18.97 -8.96
N ALA A 357 -4.63 -20.31 -9.10
CA ALA A 357 -5.47 -21.16 -8.25
C ALA A 357 -5.14 -21.06 -6.75
N ASP A 358 -3.87 -20.88 -6.40
CA ASP A 358 -3.35 -20.72 -5.03
C ASP A 358 -3.41 -19.27 -4.51
N ILE A 359 -3.92 -18.32 -5.32
CA ILE A 359 -4.14 -16.94 -4.88
C ILE A 359 -5.50 -16.86 -4.18
N ASP A 360 -5.48 -16.71 -2.87
CA ASP A 360 -6.67 -16.56 -2.01
C ASP A 360 -6.93 -15.11 -1.57
N THR A 361 -5.91 -14.26 -1.67
CA THR A 361 -5.92 -12.88 -1.20
C THR A 361 -5.32 -11.96 -2.27
N PRO A 362 -5.99 -10.86 -2.65
CA PRO A 362 -5.44 -9.92 -3.61
C PRO A 362 -4.31 -9.07 -3.00
N ALA A 363 -3.28 -8.79 -3.80
CA ALA A 363 -2.22 -7.86 -3.44
C ALA A 363 -2.68 -6.42 -3.74
N LEU A 364 -3.38 -5.81 -2.78
CA LEU A 364 -3.95 -4.47 -2.92
C LEU A 364 -2.98 -3.41 -2.37
N PRO A 365 -2.34 -2.56 -3.22
CA PRO A 365 -1.53 -1.45 -2.74
C PRO A 365 -2.32 -0.59 -1.77
N TYR A 366 -1.75 -0.35 -0.59
CA TYR A 366 -2.37 0.46 0.47
C TYR A 366 -3.78 -0.02 0.91
N GLY A 367 -4.16 -1.27 0.59
CA GLY A 367 -5.49 -1.80 0.85
C GLY A 367 -6.60 -1.26 -0.08
N LEU A 368 -6.23 -0.59 -1.17
CA LEU A 368 -7.19 -0.06 -2.16
C LEU A 368 -7.88 -1.20 -2.90
N SER A 369 -9.12 -1.50 -2.51
CA SER A 369 -9.97 -2.56 -3.10
C SER A 369 -11.05 -2.02 -4.03
N ASP A 370 -11.33 -0.73 -3.99
CA ASP A 370 -12.44 -0.13 -4.71
C ASP A 370 -12.04 0.21 -6.16
N VAL A 371 -12.29 -0.75 -7.06
CA VAL A 371 -12.07 -0.62 -8.51
C VAL A 371 -13.28 -0.02 -9.25
N HIS A 372 -14.21 0.59 -8.51
CA HIS A 372 -15.46 1.16 -9.03
C HIS A 372 -15.73 2.60 -8.56
N ARG A 373 -14.79 3.27 -7.89
CA ARG A 373 -15.03 4.64 -7.41
C ARG A 373 -15.28 5.62 -8.55
N GLU A 374 -16.25 6.49 -8.29
CA GLU A 374 -16.41 7.78 -8.93
C GLU A 374 -15.07 8.51 -8.86
N GLY A 375 -14.35 8.63 -9.98
CA GLY A 375 -13.00 9.22 -10.06
C GLY A 375 -12.88 10.72 -9.73
N SER A 376 -13.64 11.23 -8.76
CA SER A 376 -13.27 12.39 -7.98
C SER A 376 -12.11 11.99 -7.06
N ASP A 377 -11.04 12.78 -7.06
CA ASP A 377 -9.86 12.65 -6.18
C ASP A 377 -8.75 11.70 -6.66
N VAL A 378 -8.41 11.69 -7.96
CA VAL A 378 -7.17 11.07 -8.48
C VAL A 378 -6.09 12.14 -8.65
N THR A 379 -4.86 11.86 -8.19
CA THR A 379 -3.66 12.65 -8.48
C THR A 379 -2.85 11.99 -9.59
N GLU A 380 -2.31 12.80 -10.49
CA GLU A 380 -1.46 12.35 -11.59
C GLU A 380 -0.07 13.00 -11.50
N THR A 381 0.97 12.24 -11.82
CA THR A 381 2.32 12.80 -11.94
C THR A 381 3.08 12.09 -13.05
N HIS A 382 3.65 12.88 -13.94
CA HIS A 382 4.58 12.43 -14.97
C HIS A 382 6.03 12.70 -14.52
N LEU A 383 6.89 11.69 -14.64
CA LEU A 383 8.31 11.77 -14.28
C LEU A 383 9.17 11.16 -15.39
N MET A 384 10.00 11.99 -16.00
CA MET A 384 11.07 11.52 -16.89
C MET A 384 12.22 10.94 -16.10
N LEU A 385 12.65 9.73 -16.46
CA LEU A 385 13.73 9.04 -15.77
C LEU A 385 15.10 9.56 -16.23
N PRO A 386 16.10 9.61 -15.32
CA PRO A 386 17.44 10.08 -15.65
C PRO A 386 18.05 9.30 -16.83
N GLN A 387 18.70 10.02 -17.77
CA GLN A 387 19.24 9.40 -18.99
C GLN A 387 20.22 8.25 -18.70
N ASP A 388 21.07 8.37 -17.67
CA ASP A 388 21.99 7.30 -17.28
C ASP A 388 21.26 6.01 -16.89
N LEU A 389 20.14 6.14 -16.15
CA LEU A 389 19.32 4.99 -15.78
C LEU A 389 18.70 4.34 -17.03
N ASN A 390 18.20 5.14 -17.97
CA ASN A 390 17.63 4.68 -19.23
C ASN A 390 18.65 3.86 -20.04
N ASP A 391 19.85 4.41 -20.19
CA ASP A 391 20.95 3.77 -20.93
C ASP A 391 21.41 2.47 -20.24
N ARG A 392 21.42 2.44 -18.90
CA ARG A 392 21.76 1.24 -18.12
C ARG A 392 20.71 0.14 -18.24
N LEU A 393 19.44 0.47 -18.10
CA LEU A 393 18.34 -0.48 -18.26
C LEU A 393 18.32 -1.08 -19.67
N ARG A 394 18.48 -0.26 -20.71
CA ARG A 394 18.57 -0.75 -22.10
C ARG A 394 19.78 -1.64 -22.32
N ARG A 395 20.94 -1.29 -21.75
CA ARG A 395 22.13 -2.15 -21.79
C ARG A 395 21.89 -3.50 -21.11
N GLN A 396 21.23 -3.54 -19.96
CA GLN A 396 20.91 -4.80 -19.28
C GLN A 396 19.90 -5.63 -20.05
N ALA A 397 18.81 -5.03 -20.53
CA ALA A 397 17.83 -5.72 -21.38
C ALA A 397 18.51 -6.36 -22.60
N LYS A 398 19.37 -5.60 -23.29
CA LYS A 398 20.16 -6.07 -24.43
C LYS A 398 21.13 -7.19 -24.04
N ARG A 399 21.87 -7.06 -22.93
CA ARG A 399 22.83 -8.06 -22.47
C ARG A 399 22.16 -9.39 -22.11
N LEU A 400 21.00 -9.32 -21.47
CA LEU A 400 20.27 -10.48 -20.99
C LEU A 400 19.38 -11.13 -22.06
N GLY A 401 19.18 -10.46 -23.19
CA GLY A 401 18.28 -10.91 -24.25
C GLY A 401 16.81 -10.88 -23.83
N VAL A 402 16.42 -9.91 -22.99
CA VAL A 402 15.04 -9.71 -22.50
C VAL A 402 14.51 -8.35 -22.95
N SER A 403 13.20 -8.18 -22.91
CA SER A 403 12.57 -6.88 -23.19
C SER A 403 12.75 -5.90 -22.03
N LEU A 404 12.83 -4.60 -22.32
CA LEU A 404 12.79 -3.55 -21.30
C LEU A 404 11.49 -3.60 -20.49
N ALA A 405 10.37 -3.96 -21.14
CA ALA A 405 9.09 -4.18 -20.47
C ALA A 405 9.20 -5.19 -19.32
N SER A 406 9.92 -6.29 -19.48
CA SER A 406 10.12 -7.29 -18.41
C SER A 406 10.84 -6.73 -17.18
N LEU A 407 11.81 -5.84 -17.38
CA LEU A 407 12.47 -5.14 -16.27
C LEU A 407 11.47 -4.23 -15.53
N CYS A 408 10.58 -3.56 -16.27
CA CYS A 408 9.57 -2.67 -15.71
C CYS A 408 8.49 -3.44 -14.95
N HIS A 409 8.02 -4.57 -15.48
CA HIS A 409 7.07 -5.45 -14.80
C HIS A 409 7.64 -5.99 -13.49
N LEU A 410 8.93 -6.36 -13.47
CA LEU A 410 9.57 -6.81 -12.24
C LEU A 410 9.74 -5.68 -11.22
N ALA A 411 10.15 -4.48 -11.67
CA ALA A 411 10.25 -3.31 -10.80
C ALA A 411 8.87 -2.91 -10.23
N TRP A 412 7.82 -2.98 -11.04
CA TRP A 412 6.45 -2.70 -10.60
C TRP A 412 5.93 -3.73 -9.59
N ALA A 413 6.22 -5.02 -9.80
CA ALA A 413 5.92 -6.06 -8.83
C ALA A 413 6.54 -5.76 -7.46
N GLN A 414 7.78 -5.25 -7.43
CA GLN A 414 8.44 -4.83 -6.18
C GLN A 414 7.72 -3.65 -5.51
N VAL A 415 7.26 -2.65 -6.28
CA VAL A 415 6.48 -1.52 -5.75
C VAL A 415 5.15 -2.00 -5.15
N ILE A 416 4.42 -2.87 -5.84
CA ILE A 416 3.18 -3.45 -5.33
C ILE A 416 3.44 -4.28 -4.07
N ALA A 417 4.50 -5.08 -4.06
CA ALA A 417 4.85 -5.89 -2.89
C ALA A 417 5.15 -5.01 -1.66
N ALA A 418 5.92 -3.93 -1.85
CA ALA A 418 6.24 -2.99 -0.79
C ALA A 418 5.01 -2.22 -0.25
N THR A 419 4.05 -1.88 -1.11
CA THR A 419 2.86 -1.09 -0.75
C THR A 419 1.68 -1.93 -0.27
N SER A 420 1.64 -3.23 -0.61
CA SER A 420 0.60 -4.17 -0.18
C SER A 420 1.03 -5.12 0.97
N GLY A 421 2.33 -5.30 1.17
CA GLY A 421 2.89 -6.28 2.12
C GLY A 421 2.88 -7.74 1.63
N GLN A 422 2.38 -8.00 0.42
CA GLN A 422 2.28 -9.32 -0.19
C GLN A 422 3.51 -9.68 -1.03
N GLN A 423 3.82 -10.98 -1.15
CA GLN A 423 4.96 -11.46 -1.96
C GLN A 423 4.53 -12.14 -3.27
N HIS A 424 3.32 -12.69 -3.30
CA HIS A 424 2.67 -13.18 -4.52
C HIS A 424 1.81 -12.06 -5.08
N VAL A 425 2.40 -11.24 -5.94
CA VAL A 425 1.75 -10.03 -6.45
C VAL A 425 1.07 -10.32 -7.77
N VAL A 426 -0.22 -9.97 -7.85
CA VAL A 426 -1.01 -10.03 -9.07
C VAL A 426 -1.43 -8.61 -9.43
N PHE A 427 -1.16 -8.19 -10.66
CA PHE A 427 -1.60 -6.90 -11.20
C PHE A 427 -2.01 -7.03 -12.66
N GLY A 428 -2.80 -6.07 -13.14
CA GLY A 428 -3.19 -6.01 -14.54
C GLY A 428 -2.04 -5.53 -15.41
N THR A 429 -1.71 -6.27 -16.46
CA THR A 429 -0.85 -5.78 -17.54
C THR A 429 -1.68 -5.49 -18.78
N VAL A 430 -1.45 -4.34 -19.38
CA VAL A 430 -2.14 -3.89 -20.59
C VAL A 430 -1.43 -4.47 -21.82
N LEU A 431 -2.13 -5.32 -22.56
CA LEU A 431 -1.67 -5.93 -23.81
C LEU A 431 -2.28 -5.20 -24.99
N PHE A 432 -1.50 -4.97 -26.05
CA PHE A 432 -1.94 -4.22 -27.24
C PHE A 432 -3.01 -4.95 -28.07
N GLY A 433 -3.13 -6.28 -27.99
CA GLY A 433 -4.14 -7.07 -28.71
C GLY A 433 -4.04 -7.09 -30.23
N ARG A 434 -3.14 -6.30 -30.82
CA ARG A 434 -2.89 -6.19 -32.28
C ARG A 434 -1.86 -7.19 -32.79
N MET A 435 -1.21 -7.96 -31.91
CA MET A 435 -0.09 -8.84 -32.25
C MET A 435 -0.51 -10.01 -33.18
N GLN A 436 -1.76 -10.45 -33.09
CA GLN A 436 -2.30 -11.59 -33.85
C GLN A 436 -3.21 -11.21 -35.02
N GLY A 437 -3.59 -9.92 -35.16
CA GLY A 437 -4.67 -9.39 -35.98
C GLY A 437 -4.67 -9.60 -37.52
N GLY A 438 -3.71 -10.34 -38.08
CA GLY A 438 -3.60 -10.52 -39.53
C GLY A 438 -2.89 -9.34 -40.23
N SER A 439 -2.74 -9.43 -41.57
CA SER A 439 -2.01 -8.41 -42.34
C SER A 439 -2.65 -7.02 -42.22
N GLY A 440 -1.93 -6.05 -41.66
CA GLY A 440 -2.42 -4.66 -41.50
C GLY A 440 -3.21 -4.38 -40.20
N ALA A 441 -3.17 -5.31 -39.24
CA ALA A 441 -3.79 -5.15 -37.92
C ALA A 441 -3.30 -3.93 -37.13
N ASP A 442 -2.07 -3.49 -37.38
CA ASP A 442 -1.48 -2.28 -36.81
C ASP A 442 -2.31 -1.03 -37.12
N ARG A 443 -3.01 -1.00 -38.26
CA ARG A 443 -3.88 0.10 -38.71
C ARG A 443 -5.38 -0.20 -38.63
N ALA A 444 -5.79 -1.30 -38.02
CA ALA A 444 -7.21 -1.58 -37.80
C ALA A 444 -7.78 -0.69 -36.69
N MET A 445 -8.98 -0.14 -36.90
CA MET A 445 -9.73 0.56 -35.86
C MET A 445 -10.57 -0.45 -35.06
N GLY A 446 -10.68 -0.25 -33.76
CA GLY A 446 -11.50 -1.07 -32.86
C GLY A 446 -10.89 -1.26 -31.48
N LEU A 447 -11.56 -2.04 -30.64
CA LEU A 447 -11.07 -2.35 -29.30
C LEU A 447 -10.11 -3.56 -29.36
N PHE A 448 -8.81 -3.29 -29.27
CA PHE A 448 -7.77 -4.34 -29.24
C PHE A 448 -7.14 -4.49 -27.86
N ILE A 449 -6.98 -3.38 -27.12
CA ILE A 449 -6.29 -3.41 -25.83
C ILE A 449 -7.01 -4.31 -24.83
N ASN A 450 -6.32 -5.29 -24.25
CA ASN A 450 -6.86 -6.12 -23.18
C ASN A 450 -6.02 -6.00 -21.91
N THR A 451 -6.66 -6.06 -20.75
CA THR A 451 -5.98 -6.10 -19.45
C THR A 451 -6.10 -7.49 -18.86
N LEU A 452 -4.97 -8.17 -18.69
CA LEU A 452 -4.92 -9.51 -18.12
C LEU A 452 -4.08 -9.55 -16.84
N PRO A 453 -4.37 -10.46 -15.91
CA PRO A 453 -3.57 -10.58 -14.70
C PRO A 453 -2.20 -11.17 -15.05
N LEU A 454 -1.16 -10.56 -14.48
CA LEU A 454 0.17 -11.13 -14.39
C LEU A 454 0.50 -11.36 -12.92
N ARG A 455 0.81 -12.61 -12.58
CA ARG A 455 1.41 -12.96 -11.29
C ARG A 455 2.93 -12.85 -11.38
N VAL A 456 3.52 -12.17 -10.41
CA VAL A 456 4.97 -12.14 -10.19
C VAL A 456 5.22 -12.48 -8.72
N ASP A 457 6.10 -13.45 -8.47
CA ASP A 457 6.52 -13.78 -7.11
C ASP A 457 7.83 -13.03 -6.79
N VAL A 458 7.83 -12.25 -5.72
CA VAL A 458 9.00 -11.45 -5.29
C VAL A 458 9.78 -12.11 -4.14
N GLU A 459 9.71 -13.43 -4.05
CA GLU A 459 10.44 -14.22 -3.06
C GLU A 459 11.13 -15.45 -3.67
N ASN A 460 12.09 -16.00 -2.92
CA ASN A 460 12.73 -17.29 -3.21
C ASN A 460 13.36 -17.44 -4.61
N ALA A 461 13.83 -16.32 -5.19
CA ALA A 461 14.51 -16.30 -6.49
C ALA A 461 15.64 -15.25 -6.54
N THR A 462 16.60 -15.48 -7.42
CA THR A 462 17.61 -14.46 -7.74
C THR A 462 17.05 -13.39 -8.67
N VAL A 463 17.67 -12.21 -8.69
CA VAL A 463 17.28 -11.11 -9.59
C VAL A 463 17.27 -11.57 -11.06
N LEU A 464 18.29 -12.30 -11.50
CA LEU A 464 18.40 -12.79 -12.87
C LEU A 464 17.30 -13.80 -13.23
N GLU A 465 17.01 -14.75 -12.34
CA GLU A 465 15.95 -15.74 -12.54
C GLU A 465 14.58 -15.06 -12.64
N SER A 466 14.30 -14.09 -11.77
CA SER A 466 13.04 -13.36 -11.79
C SER A 466 12.84 -12.56 -13.07
N VAL A 467 13.87 -11.87 -13.58
CA VAL A 467 13.79 -11.15 -14.87
C VAL A 467 13.46 -12.10 -16.02
N ARG A 468 14.12 -13.27 -16.07
CA ARG A 468 13.87 -14.29 -17.10
C ARG A 468 12.47 -14.90 -16.97
N LYS A 469 12.04 -15.18 -15.75
CA LYS A 469 10.70 -15.70 -15.46
C LYS A 469 9.62 -14.72 -15.93
N VAL A 470 9.73 -13.43 -15.59
CA VAL A 470 8.79 -12.40 -16.06
C VAL A 470 8.76 -12.31 -17.58
N GLN A 471 9.91 -12.39 -18.25
CA GLN A 471 9.97 -12.44 -19.71
C GLN A 471 9.20 -13.63 -20.29
N THR A 472 9.38 -14.83 -19.72
CA THR A 472 8.66 -16.04 -20.14
C THR A 472 7.16 -15.96 -19.84
N ASP A 473 6.78 -15.45 -18.67
CA ASP A 473 5.39 -15.33 -18.27
C ASP A 473 4.64 -14.33 -19.16
N LEU A 474 5.25 -13.18 -19.48
CA LEU A 474 4.71 -12.21 -20.45
C LEU A 474 4.57 -12.82 -21.85
N ALA A 475 5.57 -13.57 -22.32
CA ALA A 475 5.52 -14.23 -23.62
C ALA A 475 4.38 -15.26 -23.71
N THR A 476 4.17 -16.01 -22.62
CA THR A 476 3.10 -17.01 -22.55
C THR A 476 1.72 -16.35 -22.44
N LEU A 477 1.62 -15.24 -21.71
CA LEU A 477 0.39 -14.48 -21.55
C LEU A 477 -0.13 -13.93 -22.89
N LEU A 478 0.76 -13.57 -23.82
CA LEU A 478 0.40 -13.11 -25.17
C LEU A 478 -0.39 -14.17 -25.97
N GLU A 479 -0.17 -15.46 -25.75
CA GLU A 479 -0.96 -16.53 -26.42
C GLU A 479 -2.43 -16.55 -25.94
N HIS A 480 -2.69 -15.91 -24.80
CA HIS A 480 -4.00 -15.81 -24.18
C HIS A 480 -4.53 -14.37 -24.19
N GLU A 481 -3.98 -13.47 -25.03
CA GLU A 481 -4.30 -12.03 -25.06
C GLU A 481 -5.78 -11.72 -25.36
N HIS A 482 -6.55 -12.69 -25.86
CA HIS A 482 -7.98 -12.57 -26.13
C HIS A 482 -8.89 -13.12 -25.02
N ALA A 483 -8.33 -13.67 -23.94
CA ALA A 483 -9.12 -14.15 -22.81
C ALA A 483 -9.87 -13.01 -22.11
N SER A 484 -11.00 -13.31 -21.47
CA SER A 484 -11.66 -12.32 -20.61
C SER A 484 -11.03 -12.30 -19.21
N LEU A 485 -10.89 -11.12 -18.63
CA LEU A 485 -10.44 -10.95 -17.24
C LEU A 485 -11.37 -11.69 -16.26
N ALA A 486 -12.67 -11.72 -16.53
CA ALA A 486 -13.65 -12.45 -15.72
C ALA A 486 -13.38 -13.97 -15.70
N LEU A 487 -12.90 -14.55 -16.81
CA LEU A 487 -12.47 -15.95 -16.84
C LEU A 487 -11.24 -16.16 -15.94
N ALA A 488 -10.22 -15.31 -16.09
CA ALA A 488 -9.02 -15.40 -15.27
C ALA A 488 -9.31 -15.25 -13.77
N GLN A 489 -10.21 -14.34 -13.39
CA GLN A 489 -10.61 -14.14 -11.99
C GLN A 489 -11.29 -15.37 -11.39
N ARG A 490 -12.15 -16.07 -12.15
CA ARG A 490 -12.79 -17.32 -11.72
C ARG A 490 -11.80 -18.46 -11.49
N CYS A 491 -10.61 -18.37 -12.05
CA CYS A 491 -9.54 -19.35 -11.84
C CYS A 491 -8.77 -19.14 -10.53
N SER A 492 -9.04 -18.07 -9.77
CA SER A 492 -8.45 -17.80 -8.45
C SER A 492 -9.32 -18.32 -7.30
N SER A 493 -8.75 -18.38 -6.10
CA SER A 493 -9.47 -18.73 -4.86
C SER A 493 -10.03 -17.49 -4.13
N ILE A 494 -9.93 -16.30 -4.73
CA ILE A 494 -10.44 -15.05 -4.15
C ILE A 494 -11.98 -15.08 -4.08
N PRO A 495 -12.59 -14.66 -2.95
CA PRO A 495 -14.05 -14.61 -2.81
C PRO A 495 -14.75 -13.76 -3.87
N SER A 496 -15.91 -14.22 -4.32
CA SER A 496 -16.79 -13.46 -5.22
C SER A 496 -17.13 -12.09 -4.63
N GLY A 497 -16.84 -11.03 -5.38
CA GLY A 497 -17.07 -9.64 -4.96
C GLY A 497 -15.80 -8.85 -4.62
N SER A 498 -14.66 -9.53 -4.44
CA SER A 498 -13.35 -8.87 -4.34
C SER A 498 -12.64 -8.84 -5.71
N PRO A 499 -11.94 -7.75 -6.06
CA PRO A 499 -11.17 -7.71 -7.31
C PRO A 499 -9.95 -8.62 -7.23
N LEU A 500 -9.55 -9.19 -8.39
CA LEU A 500 -8.31 -9.97 -8.49
C LEU A 500 -7.06 -9.10 -8.24
N PHE A 501 -7.11 -7.86 -8.72
CA PHE A 501 -6.09 -6.83 -8.52
C PHE A 501 -6.74 -5.44 -8.60
N SER A 502 -6.09 -4.45 -7.99
CA SER A 502 -6.48 -3.03 -8.08
C SER A 502 -5.41 -2.14 -8.75
N ALA A 503 -4.29 -2.73 -9.14
CA ALA A 503 -3.17 -2.05 -9.76
C ALA A 503 -2.98 -2.46 -11.23
N ILE A 504 -2.60 -1.50 -12.08
CA ILE A 504 -2.30 -1.73 -13.50
C ILE A 504 -0.91 -1.21 -13.87
N LEU A 505 -0.23 -1.95 -14.74
CA LEU A 505 0.92 -1.50 -15.51
C LEU A 505 0.59 -1.41 -17.00
N ASN A 506 0.78 -0.24 -17.58
CA ASN A 506 0.63 0.01 -19.02
C ASN A 506 1.99 0.37 -19.63
N TYR A 507 2.53 -0.45 -20.54
CA TYR A 507 3.79 -0.16 -21.21
C TYR A 507 3.54 0.36 -22.63
N ARG A 508 3.79 1.65 -22.87
CA ARG A 508 3.57 2.32 -24.15
C ARG A 508 4.91 2.62 -24.83
N HIS A 509 5.00 2.31 -26.12
CA HIS A 509 6.19 2.60 -26.94
C HIS A 509 5.84 3.65 -27.98
N TYR A 510 6.62 4.74 -28.00
CA TYR A 510 6.43 5.88 -28.89
C TYR A 510 7.68 6.08 -29.76
N ALA A 511 7.48 6.47 -31.02
CA ALA A 511 8.59 6.70 -31.95
C ALA A 511 9.44 7.93 -31.57
N ALA A 512 8.83 8.93 -30.94
CA ALA A 512 9.46 10.13 -30.43
C ALA A 512 8.63 10.72 -29.28
N PRO A 513 9.22 11.53 -28.38
CA PRO A 513 8.45 12.34 -27.45
C PRO A 513 7.51 13.27 -28.21
N PRO A 514 6.32 13.61 -27.66
CA PRO A 514 5.48 14.65 -28.25
C PRO A 514 6.31 15.93 -28.40
N THR A 515 6.51 16.37 -29.63
CA THR A 515 7.12 17.68 -29.91
C THR A 515 6.08 18.75 -29.65
N GLU A 516 6.38 19.76 -28.82
CA GLU A 516 5.58 20.99 -28.59
C GLU A 516 5.33 21.83 -29.85
N THR A 517 5.64 21.35 -31.05
CA THR A 517 5.20 21.95 -32.29
C THR A 517 3.76 21.57 -32.55
N ALA A 518 2.82 22.20 -31.84
CA ALA A 518 1.49 22.42 -32.36
C ALA A 518 1.66 23.13 -33.71
N ALA A 519 1.46 22.41 -34.80
CA ALA A 519 1.23 23.07 -36.07
C ALA A 519 0.02 23.99 -35.86
N ASP A 520 0.15 25.28 -36.20
CA ASP A 520 -0.92 26.28 -36.12
C ASP A 520 -2.02 25.96 -37.17
N ASN A 521 -2.72 24.86 -36.93
CA ASN A 521 -3.78 24.32 -37.79
C ASN A 521 -5.15 24.86 -37.37
N GLY A 522 -5.22 25.67 -36.31
CA GLY A 522 -6.45 26.26 -35.77
C GLY A 522 -7.38 25.30 -35.03
N ILE A 523 -6.90 24.08 -34.72
CA ILE A 523 -7.54 23.06 -33.88
C ILE A 523 -6.62 22.83 -32.68
N GLU A 524 -7.13 23.02 -31.46
CA GLU A 524 -6.40 22.80 -30.22
C GLU A 524 -7.12 21.73 -29.41
N ALA A 525 -6.44 20.64 -29.05
CA ALA A 525 -6.97 19.68 -28.09
C ALA A 525 -6.98 20.31 -26.69
N ILE A 526 -8.10 20.19 -25.98
CA ILE A 526 -8.21 20.50 -24.56
C ILE A 526 -7.91 19.20 -23.84
N GLU A 527 -6.91 19.18 -22.95
CA GLU A 527 -6.50 17.99 -22.20
C GLU A 527 -7.71 17.19 -21.73
N GLY A 528 -7.90 16.02 -22.35
CA GLY A 528 -8.93 15.07 -22.00
C GLY A 528 -8.44 14.23 -20.82
N ASN A 529 -9.33 13.95 -19.89
CA ASN A 529 -9.05 13.07 -18.78
C ASN A 529 -8.98 11.60 -19.27
N GLU A 530 -7.81 11.09 -19.67
CA GLU A 530 -7.57 9.64 -19.80
C GLU A 530 -7.65 9.03 -18.39
N ARG A 531 -8.85 8.63 -17.94
CA ARG A 531 -9.07 8.06 -16.61
C ARG A 531 -9.32 6.55 -16.71
N THR A 532 -8.55 5.79 -15.95
CA THR A 532 -8.76 4.35 -15.78
C THR A 532 -9.69 4.09 -14.59
N ASN A 533 -10.46 3.00 -14.63
CA ASN A 533 -11.34 2.60 -13.51
C ASN A 533 -10.57 2.02 -12.31
N TYR A 534 -9.23 2.00 -12.37
CA TYR A 534 -8.39 1.41 -11.34
C TYR A 534 -7.78 2.50 -10.46
N PRO A 535 -7.77 2.31 -9.14
CA PRO A 535 -7.30 3.34 -8.21
C PRO A 535 -5.77 3.50 -8.19
N PHE A 536 -5.03 2.65 -8.90
CA PHE A 536 -3.57 2.58 -8.85
C PHE A 536 -2.97 2.18 -10.21
N THR A 537 -2.69 3.17 -11.07
CA THR A 537 -2.23 2.93 -12.44
C THR A 537 -0.85 3.52 -12.66
N LEU A 538 0.06 2.71 -13.22
CA LEU A 538 1.37 3.15 -13.70
C LEU A 538 1.45 2.95 -15.21
N SER A 539 1.71 4.02 -15.94
CA SER A 539 2.05 4.01 -17.36
C SER A 539 3.55 4.23 -17.53
N VAL A 540 4.17 3.44 -18.41
CA VAL A 540 5.57 3.56 -18.82
C VAL A 540 5.60 4.07 -20.25
N GLU A 541 6.37 5.11 -20.49
CA GLU A 541 6.48 5.77 -21.79
C GLU A 541 7.91 5.59 -22.34
N ASP A 542 8.04 4.75 -23.36
CA ASP A 542 9.31 4.41 -24.01
C ASP A 542 9.46 5.14 -25.34
N PHE A 543 10.24 6.22 -25.36
CA PHE A 543 10.47 7.08 -26.53
C PHE A 543 11.72 6.71 -27.33
N VAL A 544 12.24 5.48 -27.20
CA VAL A 544 13.54 5.01 -27.75
C VAL A 544 14.77 5.71 -27.16
N SER A 545 14.82 7.04 -27.18
CA SER A 545 15.90 7.86 -26.63
C SER A 545 15.68 8.25 -25.17
N ALA A 546 14.42 8.34 -24.75
CA ALA A 546 14.02 8.71 -23.40
C ALA A 546 13.03 7.69 -22.82
N PHE A 547 12.85 7.75 -21.51
CA PHE A 547 12.03 6.81 -20.76
C PHE A 547 11.35 7.57 -19.62
N GLY A 548 10.02 7.49 -19.54
CA GLY A 548 9.21 8.20 -18.55
C GLY A 548 8.22 7.27 -17.86
N VAL A 549 7.72 7.70 -16.71
CA VAL A 549 6.65 7.04 -15.96
C VAL A 549 5.57 8.04 -15.60
N THR A 550 4.31 7.63 -15.73
CA THR A 550 3.14 8.42 -15.35
C THR A 550 2.32 7.62 -14.36
N VAL A 551 2.12 8.15 -13.16
CA VAL A 551 1.31 7.51 -12.11
C VAL A 551 0.00 8.24 -11.96
N GLN A 552 -1.10 7.49 -11.91
CA GLN A 552 -2.41 7.94 -11.47
C GLN A 552 -2.81 7.14 -10.22
N VAL A 553 -3.09 7.83 -9.11
CA VAL A 553 -3.50 7.20 -7.85
C VAL A 553 -4.60 8.00 -7.16
N VAL A 554 -5.51 7.32 -6.47
CA VAL A 554 -6.52 7.98 -5.64
C VAL A 554 -5.90 8.66 -4.41
N GLN A 555 -6.45 9.82 -4.02
CA GLN A 555 -6.09 10.48 -2.78
C GLN A 555 -6.39 9.60 -1.55
N PRO A 556 -5.64 9.77 -0.44
CA PRO A 556 -4.64 10.79 -0.18
C PRO A 556 -3.21 10.39 -0.57
N TYR A 557 -3.03 9.36 -1.39
CA TYR A 557 -1.70 8.90 -1.79
C TYR A 557 -1.08 9.85 -2.82
N ASP A 558 0.22 10.08 -2.70
CA ASP A 558 0.95 10.99 -3.55
C ASP A 558 1.53 10.24 -4.76
N SER A 559 1.10 10.62 -5.97
CA SER A 559 1.59 10.05 -7.23
C SER A 559 3.09 10.27 -7.42
N LEU A 560 3.66 11.38 -6.93
CA LEU A 560 5.09 11.65 -7.05
C LEU A 560 5.94 10.65 -6.24
N SER A 561 5.52 10.34 -5.02
CA SER A 561 6.16 9.32 -4.18
C SER A 561 6.19 7.95 -4.88
N ILE A 562 5.10 7.57 -5.54
CA ILE A 562 5.02 6.31 -6.30
C ILE A 562 5.93 6.31 -7.54
N CYS A 563 6.03 7.43 -8.26
CA CYS A 563 7.04 7.61 -9.31
C CYS A 563 8.46 7.41 -8.74
N GLY A 564 8.72 7.94 -7.55
CA GLY A 564 9.96 7.74 -6.79
C GLY A 564 10.23 6.26 -6.48
N TYR A 565 9.21 5.50 -6.05
CA TYR A 565 9.31 4.05 -5.80
C TYR A 565 9.67 3.28 -7.07
N MET A 566 9.00 3.59 -8.19
CA MET A 566 9.28 2.95 -9.46
C MET A 566 10.69 3.26 -9.96
N GLN A 567 11.11 4.53 -9.90
CA GLN A 567 12.47 4.94 -10.26
C GLN A 567 13.51 4.22 -9.41
N GLN A 568 13.31 4.17 -8.09
CA GLN A 568 14.24 3.53 -7.16
C GLN A 568 14.30 2.01 -7.37
N ALA A 569 13.16 1.36 -7.62
CA ALA A 569 13.10 -0.07 -7.94
C ALA A 569 13.86 -0.38 -9.24
N LEU A 570 13.67 0.42 -10.30
CA LEU A 570 14.42 0.29 -11.55
C LEU A 570 15.93 0.52 -11.36
N GLN A 571 16.30 1.54 -10.57
CA GLN A 571 17.69 1.84 -10.23
C GLN A 571 18.35 0.69 -9.45
N SER A 572 17.64 0.13 -8.46
CA SER A 572 18.12 -1.01 -7.68
C SER A 572 18.26 -2.26 -8.54
N LEU A 573 17.31 -2.50 -9.46
CA LEU A 573 17.34 -3.62 -10.39
C LEU A 573 18.54 -3.51 -11.34
N ALA A 574 18.76 -2.34 -11.95
CA ALA A 574 19.92 -2.07 -12.81
C ALA A 574 21.24 -2.29 -12.05
N ASN A 575 21.34 -1.76 -10.82
CA ASN A 575 22.52 -1.96 -9.97
C ASN A 575 22.78 -3.46 -9.69
N ALA A 576 21.74 -4.21 -9.33
CA ALA A 576 21.87 -5.63 -9.01
C ALA A 576 22.27 -6.45 -10.25
N LEU A 577 21.67 -6.21 -11.41
CA LEU A 577 22.03 -6.89 -12.66
C LEU A 577 23.47 -6.61 -13.09
N GLU A 578 24.00 -5.42 -12.79
CA GLU A 578 25.38 -5.05 -13.11
C GLU A 578 26.42 -5.71 -12.18
N HIS A 579 26.12 -5.82 -10.89
CA HIS A 579 27.13 -6.14 -9.88
C HIS A 579 26.90 -7.48 -9.17
N SER A 580 25.65 -7.91 -9.03
CA SER A 580 25.24 -9.05 -8.21
C SER A 580 23.93 -9.69 -8.73
N PRO A 581 23.89 -10.22 -9.96
CA PRO A 581 22.68 -10.76 -10.57
C PRO A 581 22.10 -11.98 -9.84
N ASP A 582 22.95 -12.72 -9.12
CA ASP A 582 22.57 -13.88 -8.31
C ASP A 582 22.13 -13.51 -6.88
N ALA A 583 22.04 -12.21 -6.56
CA ALA A 583 21.51 -11.77 -5.28
C ALA A 583 20.02 -12.09 -5.16
N PRO A 584 19.50 -12.35 -3.94
CA PRO A 584 18.07 -12.53 -3.72
C PRO A 584 17.28 -11.30 -4.16
N ILE A 585 16.13 -11.51 -4.79
CA ILE A 585 15.28 -10.41 -5.27
C ILE A 585 14.76 -9.53 -4.12
N GLN A 586 14.62 -10.06 -2.91
CA GLN A 586 14.24 -9.31 -1.71
C GLN A 586 15.33 -8.29 -1.30
N GLY A 587 16.55 -8.37 -1.85
CA GLY A 587 17.58 -7.36 -1.63
C GLY A 587 17.34 -6.04 -2.39
N LEU A 588 16.40 -6.01 -3.33
CA LEU A 588 16.12 -4.82 -4.13
C LEU A 588 15.44 -3.74 -3.29
N LYS A 589 15.92 -2.49 -3.44
CA LYS A 589 15.40 -1.33 -2.73
C LYS A 589 14.27 -0.69 -3.53
N VAL A 590 13.16 -0.40 -2.84
CA VAL A 590 12.02 0.34 -3.38
C VAL A 590 11.92 1.74 -2.79
N LEU A 591 12.20 1.90 -1.49
CA LEU A 591 12.15 3.23 -0.85
C LEU A 591 13.35 4.10 -1.29
N PRO A 592 13.10 5.35 -1.71
CA PRO A 592 14.15 6.35 -1.89
C PRO A 592 14.91 6.60 -0.59
N ALA A 593 16.17 6.99 -0.69
CA ALA A 593 17.03 7.21 0.47
C ALA A 593 16.51 8.33 1.40
N GLU A 594 15.91 9.38 0.84
CA GLU A 594 15.36 10.50 1.61
C GLU A 594 14.16 10.07 2.46
N GLU A 595 13.24 9.28 1.90
CA GLU A 595 12.10 8.75 2.68
C GLU A 595 12.58 7.72 3.70
N GLN A 596 13.56 6.87 3.36
CA GLN A 596 14.16 5.96 4.33
C GLN A 596 14.76 6.72 5.52
N ASP A 597 15.50 7.81 5.28
CA ASP A 597 16.05 8.66 6.34
C ASP A 597 14.94 9.34 7.16
N LEU A 598 13.87 9.78 6.50
CA LEU A 598 12.70 10.35 7.16
C LEU A 598 12.09 9.38 8.18
N LEU A 599 11.80 8.15 7.74
CA LEU A 599 11.14 7.10 8.52
C LEU A 599 12.03 6.54 9.64
N VAL A 600 13.32 6.39 9.36
CA VAL A 600 14.25 5.75 10.30
C VAL A 600 14.87 6.74 11.27
N HIS A 601 15.28 7.91 10.79
CA HIS A 601 16.05 8.88 11.58
C HIS A 601 15.22 10.11 11.92
N THR A 602 14.72 10.86 10.93
CA THR A 602 14.13 12.19 11.16
C THR A 602 12.91 12.16 12.09
N TRP A 603 11.93 11.28 11.86
CA TRP A 603 10.76 11.15 12.75
C TRP A 603 11.09 10.51 14.11
N ASN A 604 12.28 9.92 14.25
CA ASN A 604 12.78 9.30 15.47
C ASN A 604 13.79 10.15 16.25
N GLN A 605 14.03 11.41 15.83
CA GLN A 605 14.82 12.39 16.58
C GLN A 605 14.01 12.95 17.78
N THR A 606 13.67 12.08 18.71
CA THR A 606 12.83 12.40 19.89
C THR A 606 13.64 12.68 21.15
N GLY A 607 14.97 12.79 21.04
CA GLY A 607 15.86 12.97 22.19
C GLY A 607 15.51 14.22 23.00
N ALA A 608 15.25 14.05 24.30
CA ALA A 608 15.01 15.15 25.23
C ALA A 608 15.72 14.88 26.56
N SER A 609 16.16 15.96 27.23
CA SER A 609 16.84 15.83 28.53
C SER A 609 15.89 15.27 29.59
N PHE A 610 16.30 14.18 30.24
CA PHE A 610 15.62 13.56 31.36
C PHE A 610 16.67 12.92 32.28
N PRO A 611 16.36 12.59 33.56
CA PRO A 611 17.33 12.04 34.49
C PRO A 611 17.59 10.55 34.18
N ALA A 612 18.27 10.29 33.06
CA ALA A 612 18.50 8.97 32.50
C ALA A 612 19.30 8.05 33.43
N ASP A 613 20.18 8.62 34.25
CA ASP A 613 21.08 7.89 35.15
C ASP A 613 20.59 7.86 36.62
N GLN A 614 19.41 8.44 36.91
CA GLN A 614 18.88 8.47 38.28
C GLN A 614 17.73 7.48 38.45
N CYS A 615 17.75 6.78 39.57
CA CYS A 615 16.62 5.99 40.03
C CYS A 615 15.48 6.89 40.54
N VAL A 616 14.26 6.34 40.52
CA VAL A 616 13.00 7.04 40.85
C VAL A 616 13.03 7.68 42.24
N GLN A 617 13.60 7.01 43.24
CA GLN A 617 13.74 7.53 44.60
C GLN A 617 14.59 8.79 44.68
N HIS A 618 15.64 8.93 43.86
CA HIS A 618 16.50 10.12 43.89
C HIS A 618 15.79 11.32 43.26
N VAL A 619 15.03 11.09 42.19
CA VAL A 619 14.19 12.13 41.58
C VAL A 619 13.09 12.57 42.55
N PHE A 620 12.44 11.62 43.23
CA PHE A 620 11.46 11.92 44.29
C PHE A 620 12.08 12.68 45.47
N GLU A 621 13.23 12.25 45.99
CA GLU A 621 13.91 12.92 47.11
C GLU A 621 14.34 14.34 46.77
N SER A 622 14.69 14.60 45.50
CA SER A 622 14.94 15.97 45.02
C SER A 622 13.71 16.86 45.18
N GLN A 623 12.51 16.35 44.87
CA GLN A 623 11.25 17.07 45.11
C GLN A 623 10.97 17.26 46.60
N VAL A 624 11.32 16.30 47.46
CA VAL A 624 11.19 16.43 48.92
C VAL A 624 12.09 17.54 49.47
N ILE A 625 13.30 17.68 48.94
CA ILE A 625 14.23 18.75 49.31
C ILE A 625 13.70 20.12 48.83
N GLU A 626 13.20 20.18 47.60
CA GLU A 626 12.73 21.42 46.99
C GLU A 626 11.40 21.92 47.60
N ARG A 627 10.46 21.00 47.89
CA ARG A 627 9.08 21.31 48.29
C ARG A 627 8.57 20.43 49.45
N PRO A 628 9.24 20.42 50.62
CA PRO A 628 8.94 19.48 51.69
C PRO A 628 7.52 19.59 52.25
N GLU A 629 6.99 20.81 52.36
CA GLU A 629 5.66 21.09 52.93
C GLU A 629 4.53 21.08 51.88
N ALA A 630 4.85 20.85 50.60
CA ALA A 630 3.81 20.72 49.57
C ALA A 630 3.04 19.40 49.77
N ILE A 631 1.74 19.42 49.46
CA ILE A 631 0.88 18.23 49.56
C ILE A 631 1.24 17.27 48.43
N ALA A 632 1.77 16.10 48.77
CA ALA A 632 2.11 15.05 47.82
C ALA A 632 0.90 14.17 47.49
N MET A 633 0.09 13.81 48.49
CA MET A 633 -1.04 12.89 48.31
C MET A 633 -2.29 13.32 49.09
N VAL A 634 -3.45 12.99 48.54
CA VAL A 634 -4.77 13.19 49.14
C VAL A 634 -5.60 11.91 49.03
N HIS A 635 -6.28 11.53 50.11
CA HIS A 635 -7.25 10.41 50.12
C HIS A 635 -8.42 10.80 51.03
N GLY A 636 -9.57 11.08 50.44
CA GLY A 636 -10.70 11.68 51.16
C GLY A 636 -10.32 13.03 51.80
N VAL A 637 -10.51 13.15 53.11
CA VAL A 637 -10.16 14.37 53.87
C VAL A 637 -8.71 14.40 54.37
N GLN A 638 -7.97 13.30 54.21
CA GLN A 638 -6.60 13.18 54.70
C GLN A 638 -5.61 13.63 53.63
N THR A 639 -4.49 14.21 54.07
CA THR A 639 -3.41 14.69 53.21
C THR A 639 -2.06 14.30 53.78
N LEU A 640 -1.07 14.06 52.91
CA LEU A 640 0.33 13.91 53.29
C LEU A 640 1.22 14.86 52.51
N THR A 641 2.15 15.51 53.19
CA THR A 641 3.19 16.32 52.55
C THR A 641 4.30 15.44 51.96
N TYR A 642 5.12 16.00 51.07
CA TYR A 642 6.32 15.32 50.55
C TYR A 642 7.25 14.86 51.68
N ARG A 643 7.44 15.70 52.72
CA ARG A 643 8.23 15.34 53.90
C ARG A 643 7.64 14.15 54.64
N GLU A 644 6.36 14.19 54.96
CA GLU A 644 5.68 13.12 55.72
C GLU A 644 5.70 11.79 54.96
N LEU A 645 5.40 11.82 53.66
CA LEU A 645 5.49 10.65 52.79
C LEU A 645 6.90 10.06 52.78
N ASN A 646 7.92 10.92 52.61
CA ASN A 646 9.31 10.48 52.61
C ASN A 646 9.73 9.86 53.95
N THR A 647 9.37 10.47 55.08
CA THR A 647 9.67 9.92 56.41
C THR A 647 9.02 8.55 56.61
N ARG A 648 7.75 8.39 56.24
CA ARG A 648 7.04 7.09 56.32
C ARG A 648 7.68 6.04 55.42
N ALA A 649 8.00 6.40 54.18
CA ALA A 649 8.64 5.50 53.23
C ALA A 649 10.06 5.08 53.68
N ASN A 650 10.85 6.00 54.26
CA ASN A 650 12.17 5.70 54.80
C ASN A 650 12.09 4.72 55.99
N SER A 651 11.16 4.96 56.93
CA SER A 651 10.97 4.06 58.07
C SER A 651 10.55 2.66 57.61
N LEU A 652 9.61 2.58 56.65
CA LEU A 652 9.20 1.31 56.09
C LEU A 652 10.31 0.62 55.28
N ALA A 653 11.12 1.37 54.54
CA ALA A 653 12.27 0.82 53.81
C ALA A 653 13.27 0.17 54.76
N GLN A 654 13.54 0.79 55.92
CA GLN A 654 14.39 0.18 56.95
C GLN A 654 13.80 -1.15 57.44
N ARG A 655 12.49 -1.20 57.69
CA ARG A 655 11.81 -2.41 58.12
C ARG A 655 11.85 -3.51 57.06
N LEU A 656 11.76 -3.17 55.77
CA LEU A 656 11.93 -4.14 54.68
C LEU A 656 13.34 -4.74 54.70
N VAL A 657 14.36 -3.92 54.89
CA VAL A 657 15.75 -4.37 55.02
C VAL A 657 15.94 -5.25 56.27
N GLU A 658 15.35 -4.87 57.41
CA GLU A 658 15.37 -5.67 58.64
C GLU A 658 14.62 -7.01 58.48
N ALA A 659 13.59 -7.05 57.62
CA ALA A 659 12.87 -8.26 57.22
C ALA A 659 13.62 -9.11 56.18
N GLY A 660 14.82 -8.68 55.76
CA GLY A 660 15.71 -9.44 54.88
C GLY A 660 15.64 -9.09 53.39
N VAL A 661 14.99 -7.99 53.01
CA VAL A 661 14.98 -7.48 51.63
C VAL A 661 16.33 -6.85 51.29
N ASN A 662 16.93 -7.26 50.18
CA ASN A 662 18.20 -6.74 49.65
C ASN A 662 17.98 -6.02 48.31
N PRO A 663 18.92 -5.16 47.88
CA PRO A 663 18.90 -4.61 46.53
C PRO A 663 18.79 -5.71 45.45
N GLY A 664 17.90 -5.52 44.48
CA GLY A 664 17.60 -6.49 43.42
C GLY A 664 16.55 -7.55 43.78
N ASP A 665 16.12 -7.66 45.04
CA ASP A 665 15.03 -8.56 45.42
C ASP A 665 13.67 -8.05 44.90
N PHE A 666 12.72 -8.98 44.75
CA PHE A 666 11.32 -8.66 44.45
C PHE A 666 10.47 -8.67 45.73
N VAL A 667 9.56 -7.70 45.85
CA VAL A 667 8.58 -7.61 46.93
C VAL A 667 7.19 -7.51 46.34
N SER A 668 6.34 -8.50 46.61
CA SER A 668 4.96 -8.48 46.13
C SER A 668 4.08 -7.59 46.98
N THR A 669 3.11 -6.91 46.36
CA THR A 669 2.11 -6.10 47.07
C THR A 669 0.71 -6.63 46.79
N LEU A 670 -0.05 -6.88 47.86
CA LEU A 670 -1.47 -7.22 47.80
C LEU A 670 -2.24 -6.13 48.55
N LEU A 671 -2.33 -4.96 47.92
CA LEU A 671 -2.86 -3.73 48.51
C LEU A 671 -3.81 -3.03 47.53
N VAL A 672 -4.84 -2.40 48.08
CA VAL A 672 -5.72 -1.50 47.33
C VAL A 672 -5.14 -0.09 47.27
N ARG A 673 -5.68 0.75 46.38
CA ARG A 673 -5.36 2.18 46.29
C ARG A 673 -5.51 2.85 47.65
N SER A 674 -4.40 3.38 48.17
CA SER A 674 -4.31 3.94 49.51
C SER A 674 -2.97 4.65 49.70
N PHE A 675 -2.83 5.47 50.76
CA PHE A 675 -1.52 6.00 51.16
C PHE A 675 -0.52 4.88 51.46
N ASN A 676 -0.98 3.77 52.02
CA ASN A 676 -0.15 2.62 52.34
C ASN A 676 0.49 2.04 51.08
N LEU A 677 -0.29 1.84 50.01
CA LEU A 677 0.23 1.30 48.75
C LEU A 677 1.37 2.16 48.17
N VAL A 678 1.16 3.47 48.06
CA VAL A 678 2.19 4.37 47.49
C VAL A 678 3.41 4.46 48.42
N THR A 679 3.19 4.48 49.74
CA THR A 679 4.27 4.46 50.74
C THR A 679 5.10 3.17 50.63
N VAL A 680 4.44 2.01 50.44
CA VAL A 680 5.09 0.71 50.25
C VAL A 680 5.88 0.66 48.96
N GLN A 681 5.32 1.15 47.84
CA GLN A 681 6.04 1.23 46.56
C GLN A 681 7.33 2.06 46.68
N LEU A 682 7.24 3.25 47.30
CA LEU A 682 8.41 4.09 47.57
C LEU A 682 9.41 3.40 48.52
N ALA A 683 8.93 2.73 49.56
CA ALA A 683 9.79 2.03 50.52
C ALA A 683 10.56 0.85 49.88
N ILE A 684 9.89 0.06 49.02
CA ILE A 684 10.50 -1.04 48.27
C ILE A 684 11.62 -0.50 47.36
N ILE A 685 11.32 0.55 46.59
CA ILE A 685 12.31 1.19 45.72
C ILE A 685 13.48 1.78 46.53
N LYS A 686 13.21 2.42 47.67
CA LYS A 686 14.25 2.97 48.57
C LYS A 686 15.12 1.88 49.20
N ALA A 687 14.61 0.66 49.35
CA ALA A 687 15.39 -0.51 49.75
C ALA A 687 16.25 -1.09 48.60
N GLY A 688 16.13 -0.55 47.38
CA GLY A 688 16.81 -1.05 46.17
C GLY A 688 16.12 -2.27 45.55
N ALA A 689 14.90 -2.61 46.00
CA ALA A 689 14.12 -3.73 45.52
C ALA A 689 13.06 -3.28 44.50
N ALA A 690 12.46 -4.24 43.79
CA ALA A 690 11.41 -4.00 42.81
C ALA A 690 10.05 -4.48 43.32
N TYR A 691 9.00 -3.70 43.12
CA TYR A 691 7.66 -4.08 43.54
C TYR A 691 6.94 -4.92 42.48
N VAL A 692 6.15 -5.91 42.92
CA VAL A 692 5.35 -6.79 42.06
C VAL A 692 3.88 -6.69 42.50
N PRO A 693 3.06 -5.85 41.86
CA PRO A 693 1.68 -5.66 42.28
C PRO A 693 0.82 -6.88 41.90
N ILE A 694 0.07 -7.38 42.86
CA ILE A 694 -0.90 -8.46 42.69
C ILE A 694 -2.30 -7.87 42.87
N ASP A 695 -3.17 -8.09 41.87
CA ASP A 695 -4.57 -7.67 41.97
C ASP A 695 -5.28 -8.49 43.05
N ILE A 696 -5.79 -7.80 44.07
CA ILE A 696 -6.56 -8.40 45.17
C ILE A 696 -7.84 -9.10 44.69
N LYS A 697 -8.38 -8.71 43.53
CA LYS A 697 -9.56 -9.32 42.90
C LYS A 697 -9.20 -10.46 41.95
N ALA A 698 -7.92 -10.73 41.68
CA ALA A 698 -7.54 -11.87 40.84
C ALA A 698 -7.87 -13.20 41.55
N PRO A 699 -8.17 -14.28 40.80
CA PRO A 699 -8.36 -15.61 41.38
C PRO A 699 -7.15 -16.07 42.19
N ALA A 700 -7.38 -16.86 43.25
CA ALA A 700 -6.34 -17.31 44.18
C ALA A 700 -5.16 -18.01 43.47
N ASP A 701 -5.42 -18.84 42.47
CA ASP A 701 -4.38 -19.53 41.69
C ASP A 701 -3.51 -18.55 40.90
N ARG A 702 -4.11 -17.47 40.37
CA ARG A 702 -3.37 -16.42 39.66
C ARG A 702 -2.50 -15.61 40.61
N GLN A 703 -3.02 -15.27 41.80
CA GLN A 703 -2.24 -14.59 42.83
C GLN A 703 -1.05 -15.45 43.29
N ALA A 704 -1.29 -16.74 43.55
CA ALA A 704 -0.25 -17.69 43.95
C ALA A 704 0.81 -17.91 42.87
N TYR A 705 0.39 -18.01 41.61
CA TYR A 705 1.32 -18.11 40.49
C TYR A 705 2.22 -16.88 40.37
N ILE A 706 1.65 -15.67 40.39
CA ILE A 706 2.44 -14.42 40.30
C ILE A 706 3.42 -14.31 41.46
N ALA A 707 2.97 -14.61 42.67
CA ALA A 707 3.81 -14.63 43.85
C ALA A 707 4.99 -15.61 43.66
N SER A 708 4.70 -16.84 43.24
CA SER A 708 5.72 -17.89 43.03
C SER A 708 6.68 -17.58 41.88
N ASP A 709 6.19 -17.22 40.70
CA ASP A 709 7.02 -16.94 39.52
C ASP A 709 7.90 -15.72 39.73
N SER A 710 7.39 -14.71 40.46
CA SER A 710 8.19 -13.53 40.78
C SER A 710 9.39 -13.83 41.67
N GLY A 711 9.38 -14.94 42.41
CA GLY A 711 10.42 -15.23 43.41
C GLY A 711 10.49 -14.19 44.52
N ALA A 712 9.37 -13.47 44.79
CA ALA A 712 9.35 -12.40 45.77
C ALA A 712 9.75 -12.89 47.17
N LYS A 713 10.57 -12.09 47.87
CA LYS A 713 11.05 -12.41 49.22
C LYS A 713 10.00 -12.20 50.28
N LEU A 714 9.08 -11.28 50.02
CA LEU A 714 8.10 -10.79 50.97
C LEU A 714 6.83 -10.39 50.24
N LEU A 715 5.68 -10.69 50.84
CA LEU A 715 4.39 -10.13 50.46
C LEU A 715 4.01 -9.05 51.48
N VAL A 716 3.70 -7.84 51.01
CA VAL A 716 3.20 -6.75 51.87
C VAL A 716 1.71 -6.58 51.67
N THR A 717 0.96 -6.53 52.77
CA THR A 717 -0.50 -6.34 52.75
C THR A 717 -1.01 -5.61 54.01
N ASP A 718 -2.27 -5.19 53.99
CA ASP A 718 -2.93 -4.57 55.14
C ASP A 718 -3.26 -5.59 56.24
N GLU A 719 -3.54 -5.11 57.45
CA GLU A 719 -3.77 -5.98 58.61
C GLU A 719 -4.92 -6.98 58.41
N HIS A 720 -6.00 -6.53 57.78
CA HIS A 720 -7.23 -7.30 57.62
C HIS A 720 -7.38 -7.97 56.25
N THR A 721 -6.41 -7.80 55.34
CA THR A 721 -6.46 -8.45 54.03
C THR A 721 -6.26 -9.96 54.18
N VAL A 722 -7.21 -10.73 53.67
CA VAL A 722 -7.13 -12.19 53.62
C VAL A 722 -6.13 -12.58 52.53
N VAL A 723 -5.10 -13.33 52.93
CA VAL A 723 -4.10 -13.89 52.02
C VAL A 723 -4.42 -15.37 51.90
N HIS A 724 -4.50 -15.88 50.68
CA HIS A 724 -4.84 -17.28 50.44
C HIS A 724 -3.68 -18.20 50.84
N ASP A 725 -3.99 -19.37 51.42
CA ASP A 725 -2.98 -20.34 51.88
C ASP A 725 -2.09 -20.88 50.76
N SER A 726 -2.50 -20.74 49.49
CA SER A 726 -1.67 -21.11 48.33
C SER A 726 -0.46 -20.19 48.13
N ILE A 727 -0.43 -19.02 48.77
CA ILE A 727 0.70 -18.09 48.70
C ILE A 727 1.72 -18.44 49.80
N GLN A 728 2.85 -19.03 49.39
CA GLN A 728 3.89 -19.56 50.29
C GLN A 728 5.09 -18.61 50.41
N ILE A 729 4.82 -17.32 50.69
CA ILE A 729 5.85 -16.27 50.83
C ILE A 729 5.70 -15.60 52.20
N PRO A 730 6.80 -15.24 52.90
CA PRO A 730 6.72 -14.48 54.15
C PRO A 730 5.84 -13.23 54.02
N LEU A 731 5.04 -12.96 55.06
CA LEU A 731 4.05 -11.88 55.05
C LEU A 731 4.47 -10.75 55.99
N LEU A 732 4.39 -9.51 55.49
CA LEU A 732 4.50 -8.29 56.29
C LEU A 732 3.15 -7.57 56.31
N ARG A 733 2.51 -7.51 57.49
CA ARG A 733 1.27 -6.75 57.70
C ARG A 733 1.58 -5.35 58.25
N LEU A 734 0.97 -4.33 57.64
CA LEU A 734 1.26 -2.93 57.96
C LEU A 734 0.83 -2.53 59.39
N GLY A 735 -0.20 -3.16 59.98
CA GLY A 735 -0.74 -2.81 61.30
C GLY A 735 0.01 -3.33 62.54
N GLN A 736 0.94 -4.29 62.41
CA GLN A 736 1.58 -4.92 63.59
C GLN A 736 2.63 -4.06 64.32
N VAL A 737 2.97 -2.85 63.83
CA VAL A 737 4.14 -2.10 64.35
C VAL A 737 3.95 -0.56 64.28
N GLU A 738 2.82 -0.01 64.73
CA GLU A 738 2.67 1.45 64.89
C GLU A 738 3.08 1.98 66.29
N THR A 739 3.65 1.16 67.17
CA THR A 739 4.09 1.61 68.50
C THR A 739 5.57 1.39 68.73
N LYS A 740 6.39 2.29 68.21
CA LYS A 740 7.57 2.81 68.91
C LYS A 740 8.09 4.01 68.14
N ASP A 741 7.69 5.19 68.61
CA ASP A 741 8.46 6.44 68.45
C ASP A 741 9.89 6.18 68.94
N SER A 742 10.76 5.70 68.07
CA SER A 742 12.20 5.86 68.26
C SER A 742 12.61 7.08 67.45
N PRO A 743 13.30 8.06 68.04
CA PRO A 743 13.84 9.19 67.31
C PRO A 743 14.96 8.66 66.41
N GLN A 744 14.61 8.19 65.22
CA GLN A 744 15.57 7.80 64.21
C GLN A 744 16.00 9.06 63.47
N LYS A 745 17.31 9.34 63.57
CA LYS A 745 18.01 10.34 62.77
C LYS A 745 17.57 10.19 61.30
N ASP A 746 17.25 11.31 60.64
CA ASP A 746 17.14 11.46 59.18
C ASP A 746 18.48 11.07 58.51
N LEU A 747 18.88 9.79 58.59
CA LEU A 747 19.90 9.26 57.72
C LEU A 747 19.20 8.86 56.42
N PRO A 748 19.55 9.45 55.28
CA PRO A 748 19.05 8.97 54.00
C PRO A 748 19.48 7.51 53.80
N LEU A 749 18.52 6.58 53.86
CA LEU A 749 18.73 5.18 53.46
C LEU A 749 19.09 5.06 51.98
N SER A 750 18.80 6.10 51.18
CA SER A 750 19.18 6.20 49.77
C SER A 750 20.68 6.01 49.53
N PHE A 751 21.55 6.25 50.52
CA PHE A 751 22.99 5.98 50.41
C PHE A 751 23.40 4.50 50.44
N ARG A 752 22.50 3.56 50.80
CA ARG A 752 22.79 2.12 50.78
C ARG A 752 22.48 1.44 49.45
N ALA A 753 21.64 2.04 48.60
CA ALA A 753 21.31 1.52 47.28
C ALA A 753 22.15 2.24 46.23
N GLY A 754 23.36 1.74 45.94
CA GLY A 754 24.14 2.11 44.76
C GLY A 754 23.50 1.57 43.48
N GLY A 755 22.25 1.96 43.22
CA GLY A 755 21.41 1.43 42.14
C GLY A 755 21.59 2.20 40.84
N SER A 756 21.66 1.46 39.74
CA SER A 756 21.63 1.97 38.38
C SER A 756 20.20 2.29 37.97
N SER A 757 19.97 3.30 37.13
CA SER A 757 18.65 3.55 36.53
C SER A 757 18.18 2.40 35.63
N LEU A 758 19.08 1.48 35.27
CA LEU A 758 18.82 0.23 34.56
C LEU A 758 18.33 -0.90 35.47
N ASP A 759 18.44 -0.74 36.79
CA ASP A 759 17.90 -1.70 37.74
C ASP A 759 16.38 -1.70 37.69
N THR A 760 15.79 -2.84 38.06
CA THR A 760 14.34 -3.05 37.99
C THR A 760 13.63 -2.18 39.01
N ALA A 761 12.64 -1.40 38.56
CA ALA A 761 11.75 -0.66 39.44
C ALA A 761 10.51 -1.49 39.82
N TYR A 762 9.95 -2.20 38.85
CA TYR A 762 8.79 -3.07 39.05
C TYR A 762 8.69 -4.19 38.03
N VAL A 763 7.88 -5.20 38.35
CA VAL A 763 7.47 -6.26 37.42
C VAL A 763 5.95 -6.30 37.33
N MET A 764 5.40 -6.17 36.13
CA MET A 764 3.95 -6.26 35.89
C MET A 764 3.59 -7.47 35.05
N TYR A 765 2.61 -8.24 35.51
CA TYR A 765 2.19 -9.46 34.82
C TYR A 765 1.11 -9.17 33.78
N THR A 766 1.35 -9.63 32.55
CA THR A 766 0.39 -9.58 31.45
C THR A 766 -0.07 -10.98 31.07
N SER A 767 -1.22 -11.09 30.39
CA SER A 767 -1.74 -12.35 29.81
C SER A 767 -0.73 -12.94 28.81
N GLY A 768 -0.66 -14.28 28.71
CA GLY A 768 0.36 -14.96 27.92
C GLY A 768 -0.24 -16.03 27.01
N SER A 769 0.22 -16.10 25.76
CA SER A 769 -0.29 -17.03 24.74
C SER A 769 -0.20 -18.52 25.14
N THR A 770 0.69 -18.86 26.07
CA THR A 770 0.83 -20.22 26.63
C THR A 770 -0.17 -20.55 27.74
N GLY A 771 -1.13 -19.67 28.03
CA GLY A 771 -2.12 -19.86 29.10
C GLY A 771 -1.67 -19.46 30.51
N MET A 772 -0.46 -18.89 30.64
CA MET A 772 0.13 -18.47 31.92
C MET A 772 0.61 -17.02 31.82
N PRO A 773 0.34 -16.17 32.83
CA PRO A 773 0.81 -14.79 32.85
C PRO A 773 2.34 -14.67 32.77
N LYS A 774 2.83 -13.59 32.15
CA LYS A 774 4.26 -13.29 31.99
C LYS A 774 4.62 -11.96 32.66
N GLY A 775 5.66 -11.95 33.49
CA GLY A 775 6.14 -10.74 34.17
C GLY A 775 7.00 -9.87 33.26
N VAL A 776 6.60 -8.62 33.01
CA VAL A 776 7.38 -7.63 32.26
C VAL A 776 8.28 -6.85 33.21
N ILE A 777 9.59 -6.88 33.00
CA ILE A 777 10.59 -6.25 33.87
C ILE A 777 10.84 -4.81 33.42
N ILE A 778 10.47 -3.82 34.24
CA ILE A 778 10.60 -2.40 33.90
C ILE A 778 11.70 -1.74 34.73
N PRO A 779 12.71 -1.12 34.10
CA PRO A 779 13.78 -0.42 34.79
C PRO A 779 13.34 0.97 35.28
N HIS A 780 14.04 1.54 36.26
CA HIS A 780 13.78 2.89 36.76
C HIS A 780 13.77 3.96 35.67
N ARG A 781 14.68 3.86 34.69
CA ARG A 781 14.75 4.80 33.56
C ARG A 781 13.46 4.83 32.72
N GLY A 782 12.71 3.74 32.69
CA GLY A 782 11.45 3.68 31.94
C GLY A 782 10.42 4.64 32.53
N ILE A 783 10.34 4.67 33.86
CA ILE A 783 9.44 5.56 34.60
C ILE A 783 9.86 7.02 34.40
N THR A 784 11.15 7.34 34.60
CA THR A 784 11.62 8.72 34.49
C THR A 784 11.47 9.24 33.05
N ARG A 785 11.72 8.40 32.04
CA ARG A 785 11.45 8.72 30.62
C ARG A 785 9.98 9.02 30.38
N LEU A 786 9.07 8.25 30.97
CA LEU A 786 7.64 8.39 30.76
C LEU A 786 7.08 9.71 31.30
N VAL A 787 7.61 10.20 32.43
CA VAL A 787 6.97 11.30 33.18
C VAL A 787 7.78 12.58 33.33
N ILE A 788 9.07 12.59 32.97
CA ILE A 788 9.92 13.79 32.98
C ILE A 788 10.21 14.21 31.55
N ASN A 789 9.83 15.45 31.20
CA ASN A 789 10.06 16.04 29.88
C ASN A 789 9.63 15.12 28.71
N SER A 790 8.52 14.38 28.90
CA SER A 790 7.95 13.44 27.92
C SER A 790 7.46 14.10 26.62
N GLY A 791 7.44 15.44 26.57
CA GLY A 791 6.91 16.23 25.47
C GLY A 791 5.46 16.61 25.73
N ASN A 792 4.53 15.98 25.00
CA ASN A 792 3.10 16.25 25.13
C ASN A 792 2.36 14.96 25.49
N PRO A 793 1.82 14.84 26.72
CA PRO A 793 1.68 15.86 27.78
C PRO A 793 2.96 16.20 28.56
N SER A 794 2.96 17.36 29.23
CA SER A 794 4.01 17.83 30.14
C SER A 794 3.45 18.20 31.52
N TYR A 795 4.17 17.83 32.58
CA TYR A 795 3.71 17.89 33.96
C TYR A 795 4.53 18.90 34.78
N THR A 796 3.88 19.59 35.71
CA THR A 796 4.52 20.55 36.60
C THR A 796 4.07 20.36 38.05
N SER A 797 4.67 21.13 38.97
CA SER A 797 4.30 21.10 40.39
C SER A 797 2.88 21.58 40.69
N ASP A 798 2.19 22.18 39.72
CA ASP A 798 0.82 22.66 39.86
C ASP A 798 -0.20 21.59 39.45
N ASP A 799 0.26 20.47 38.89
CA ASP A 799 -0.62 19.41 38.41
C ASP A 799 -1.13 18.52 39.55
N CYS A 800 -2.42 18.18 39.45
CA CYS A 800 -3.16 17.34 40.36
C CYS A 800 -3.66 16.13 39.56
N VAL A 801 -3.13 14.94 39.85
CA VAL A 801 -3.34 13.72 39.06
C VAL A 801 -4.17 12.71 39.83
N VAL A 802 -5.15 12.10 39.18
CA VAL A 802 -5.97 11.01 39.74
C VAL A 802 -5.20 9.70 39.76
N PHE A 803 -5.23 8.99 40.89
CA PHE A 803 -4.90 7.57 40.99
C PHE A 803 -6.19 6.73 40.91
N GLY A 804 -6.51 6.36 39.67
CA GLY A 804 -7.73 5.71 39.24
C GLY A 804 -7.55 4.25 38.82
N ALA A 805 -6.43 3.97 38.17
CA ALA A 805 -6.12 2.68 37.59
C ALA A 805 -5.92 1.60 38.66
N ASN A 806 -6.20 0.36 38.27
CA ASN A 806 -5.88 -0.79 39.10
C ASN A 806 -4.35 -0.90 39.26
N PRO A 807 -3.81 -1.02 40.49
CA PRO A 807 -2.37 -1.07 40.75
C PRO A 807 -1.59 -2.17 40.03
N ALA A 808 -2.25 -3.23 39.58
CA ALA A 808 -1.64 -4.31 38.82
C ALA A 808 -1.48 -3.99 37.32
N PHE A 809 -1.90 -2.81 36.87
CA PHE A 809 -1.74 -2.33 35.49
C PHE A 809 -0.79 -1.15 35.41
N ASP A 810 -0.08 -1.05 34.29
CA ASP A 810 0.95 -0.05 34.01
C ASP A 810 0.44 1.39 33.99
N ALA A 811 -0.82 1.62 33.61
CA ALA A 811 -1.48 2.92 33.74
C ALA A 811 -1.34 3.54 35.16
N SER A 812 -1.35 2.71 36.21
CA SER A 812 -1.14 3.17 37.59
C SER A 812 0.26 3.75 37.82
N THR A 813 1.27 3.28 37.08
CA THR A 813 2.65 3.78 37.22
C THR A 813 2.74 5.22 36.73
N PHE A 814 2.07 5.53 35.61
CA PHE A 814 1.91 6.90 35.15
C PHE A 814 1.23 7.76 36.22
N GLU A 815 0.06 7.33 36.70
CA GLU A 815 -0.75 8.10 37.65
C GLU A 815 -0.01 8.42 38.96
N VAL A 816 0.77 7.47 39.49
CA VAL A 816 1.55 7.65 40.72
C VAL A 816 2.81 8.48 40.49
N TRP A 817 3.61 8.16 39.47
CA TRP A 817 4.94 8.74 39.33
C TRP A 817 4.93 10.10 38.63
N ALA A 818 3.93 10.39 37.78
CA ALA A 818 3.84 11.69 37.12
C ALA A 818 3.75 12.88 38.09
N PRO A 819 2.85 12.91 39.10
CA PRO A 819 2.84 13.99 40.06
C PRO A 819 4.05 13.95 41.00
N LEU A 820 4.40 12.76 41.53
CA LEU A 820 5.41 12.66 42.60
C LEU A 820 6.83 12.99 42.16
N LEU A 821 7.15 12.80 40.87
CA LEU A 821 8.46 13.16 40.32
C LEU A 821 8.55 14.58 39.78
N ASN A 822 7.41 15.27 39.61
CA ASN A 822 7.32 16.65 39.14
C ASN A 822 6.87 17.66 40.22
N GLY A 823 6.80 17.23 41.50
CA GLY A 823 6.41 18.10 42.62
C GLY A 823 4.91 18.41 42.70
N GLY A 824 4.08 17.66 41.94
CA GLY A 824 2.63 17.80 41.89
C GLY A 824 1.92 17.03 43.01
N ARG A 825 0.60 16.86 42.86
CA ARG A 825 -0.27 16.22 43.86
C ARG A 825 -1.00 14.99 43.30
N LEU A 826 -0.98 13.88 44.04
CA LEU A 826 -1.72 12.66 43.74
C LEU A 826 -3.05 12.62 44.51
N VAL A 827 -4.17 12.38 43.83
CA VAL A 827 -5.48 12.19 44.45
C VAL A 827 -5.90 10.74 44.32
N ILE A 828 -5.95 10.03 45.45
CA ILE A 828 -6.32 8.63 45.53
C ILE A 828 -7.83 8.51 45.50
N VAL A 829 -8.34 7.75 44.53
CA VAL A 829 -9.78 7.54 44.34
C VAL A 829 -10.12 6.10 44.74
N ASP A 830 -11.18 5.92 45.52
CA ASP A 830 -11.67 4.59 45.89
C ASP A 830 -12.30 3.88 44.68
N ALA A 831 -12.36 2.54 44.72
CA ALA A 831 -12.93 1.74 43.63
C ALA A 831 -14.36 2.15 43.27
N ASP A 832 -15.23 2.25 44.26
CA ASP A 832 -16.65 2.55 44.06
C ASP A 832 -16.85 3.97 43.52
N THR A 833 -16.06 4.93 44.01
CA THR A 833 -16.05 6.32 43.51
C THR A 833 -15.51 6.40 42.09
N TYR A 834 -14.47 5.63 41.76
CA TYR A 834 -13.89 5.65 40.42
C TYR A 834 -14.83 5.07 39.37
N THR A 835 -15.71 4.13 39.73
CA THR A 835 -16.71 3.51 38.83
C THR A 835 -18.05 4.26 38.77
N ASP A 836 -18.29 5.21 39.68
CA ASP A 836 -19.49 6.04 39.71
C ASP A 836 -19.17 7.41 39.09
N PRO A 837 -19.71 7.74 37.90
CA PRO A 837 -19.34 8.95 37.20
C PRO A 837 -19.70 10.22 37.98
N GLU A 838 -20.85 10.28 38.65
CA GLU A 838 -21.28 11.49 39.37
C GLU A 838 -20.39 11.75 40.59
N ARG A 839 -20.11 10.71 41.38
CA ARG A 839 -19.18 10.83 42.52
C ARG A 839 -17.77 11.19 42.07
N LEU A 840 -17.35 10.66 40.93
CA LEU A 840 -16.06 11.01 40.35
C LEU A 840 -16.03 12.48 39.94
N ALA A 841 -17.07 13.01 39.29
CA ALA A 841 -17.15 14.42 38.93
C ALA A 841 -17.06 15.34 40.15
N ASP A 842 -17.78 15.04 41.23
CA ASP A 842 -17.70 15.80 42.48
C ASP A 842 -16.26 15.82 43.03
N LEU A 843 -15.58 14.68 43.00
CA LEU A 843 -14.19 14.54 43.44
C LEU A 843 -13.23 15.35 42.55
N LEU A 844 -13.39 15.29 41.23
CA LEU A 844 -12.56 16.04 40.27
C LEU A 844 -12.65 17.54 40.56
N GLU A 845 -13.85 18.06 40.87
CA GLU A 845 -14.07 19.46 41.18
C GLU A 845 -13.57 19.84 42.58
N GLN A 846 -13.87 19.02 43.60
CA GLN A 846 -13.44 19.24 44.97
C GLN A 846 -11.92 19.35 45.10
N HIS A 847 -11.17 18.52 44.38
CA HIS A 847 -9.71 18.50 44.43
C HIS A 847 -9.05 19.22 43.25
N ALA A 848 -9.82 19.98 42.45
CA ALA A 848 -9.33 20.72 41.29
C ALA A 848 -8.34 19.90 40.44
N VAL A 849 -8.72 18.68 40.09
CA VAL A 849 -7.89 17.75 39.32
C VAL A 849 -7.53 18.39 37.97
N THR A 850 -6.27 18.21 37.55
CA THR A 850 -5.79 18.72 36.26
C THR A 850 -5.51 17.60 35.27
N VAL A 851 -5.13 16.41 35.72
CA VAL A 851 -4.77 15.29 34.84
C VAL A 851 -5.52 14.03 35.23
N MET A 852 -6.06 13.35 34.23
CA MET A 852 -6.72 12.06 34.39
C MET A 852 -6.39 11.14 33.22
N PHE A 853 -6.18 9.86 33.52
CA PHE A 853 -6.09 8.79 32.52
C PHE A 853 -7.38 7.95 32.58
N LEU A 854 -7.96 7.65 31.42
CA LEU A 854 -9.09 6.74 31.28
C LEU A 854 -8.79 5.66 30.22
N THR A 855 -9.30 4.45 30.41
CA THR A 855 -9.40 3.54 29.27
C THR A 855 -10.39 4.10 28.26
N THR A 856 -10.24 3.79 26.97
CA THR A 856 -11.18 4.28 25.94
C THR A 856 -12.63 3.87 26.27
N ALA A 857 -12.86 2.64 26.75
CA ALA A 857 -14.16 2.20 27.24
C ALA A 857 -14.76 3.10 28.33
N LEU A 858 -13.96 3.46 29.36
CA LEU A 858 -14.44 4.35 30.42
C LEU A 858 -14.66 5.78 29.92
N LEU A 859 -13.81 6.28 29.02
CA LEU A 859 -14.01 7.58 28.37
C LEU A 859 -15.36 7.63 27.67
N ASN A 860 -15.67 6.61 26.85
CA ASN A 860 -16.95 6.51 26.13
C ASN A 860 -18.16 6.52 27.07
N HIS A 861 -18.02 5.87 28.23
CA HIS A 861 -19.07 5.84 29.22
C HIS A 861 -19.22 7.18 29.97
N TYR A 862 -18.12 7.86 30.29
CA TYR A 862 -18.13 9.05 31.14
C TYR A 862 -18.40 10.36 30.42
N VAL A 863 -17.98 10.51 29.15
CA VAL A 863 -18.20 11.75 28.39
C VAL A 863 -19.68 12.15 28.32
N PRO A 864 -20.65 11.24 28.06
CA PRO A 864 -22.07 11.59 28.05
C PRO A 864 -22.64 12.05 29.40
N ILE A 865 -22.05 11.60 30.52
CA ILE A 865 -22.58 11.81 31.87
C ILE A 865 -21.91 13.03 32.54
N ILE A 866 -20.57 13.07 32.51
CA ILE A 866 -19.76 14.05 33.25
C ILE A 866 -18.82 14.87 32.37
N GLY A 867 -19.12 14.97 31.07
CA GLY A 867 -18.30 15.70 30.11
C GLY A 867 -17.97 17.15 30.52
N ARG A 868 -18.87 17.84 31.23
CA ARG A 868 -18.62 19.21 31.72
C ARG A 868 -17.52 19.30 32.79
N SER A 869 -17.42 18.30 33.67
CA SER A 869 -16.37 18.27 34.69
C SER A 869 -15.05 17.84 34.04
N LEU A 870 -15.09 16.84 33.14
CA LEU A 870 -13.94 16.42 32.33
C LEU A 870 -13.38 17.57 31.46
N SER A 871 -14.23 18.45 30.92
CA SER A 871 -13.78 19.58 30.10
C SER A 871 -13.01 20.66 30.88
N LYS A 872 -13.03 20.61 32.21
CA LYS A 872 -12.27 21.51 33.09
C LYS A 872 -10.85 21.01 33.38
N LEU A 873 -10.51 19.78 33.02
CA LEU A 873 -9.15 19.24 33.20
C LEU A 873 -8.13 20.00 32.32
N LYS A 874 -6.85 19.90 32.65
CA LYS A 874 -5.73 20.32 31.78
C LYS A 874 -5.48 19.26 30.71
N TYR A 875 -5.33 18.00 31.14
CA TYR A 875 -5.13 16.84 30.28
C TYR A 875 -6.12 15.74 30.61
N LEU A 876 -6.77 15.20 29.58
CA LEU A 876 -7.48 13.93 29.66
C LEU A 876 -6.83 12.96 28.68
N ILE A 877 -6.13 11.98 29.22
CA ILE A 877 -5.43 10.96 28.46
C ILE A 877 -6.37 9.76 28.33
N SER A 878 -6.51 9.22 27.13
CA SER A 878 -7.20 7.94 26.93
C SER A 878 -6.36 6.96 26.14
N GLY A 879 -6.51 5.67 26.44
CA GLY A 879 -5.73 4.63 25.77
C GLY A 879 -6.17 3.23 26.18
N GLY A 880 -5.37 2.25 25.77
CA GLY A 880 -5.65 0.84 26.03
C GLY A 880 -6.55 0.18 24.99
N GLU A 881 -7.27 0.93 24.15
CA GLU A 881 -8.08 0.43 23.03
C GLU A 881 -8.07 1.43 21.87
N GLN A 882 -8.72 1.09 20.75
CA GLN A 882 -8.90 2.03 19.64
C GLN A 882 -9.62 3.30 20.11
N GLY A 883 -9.09 4.47 19.76
CA GLY A 883 -9.63 5.77 20.18
C GLY A 883 -11.04 6.03 19.64
N SER A 884 -11.86 6.74 20.44
CA SER A 884 -13.23 7.11 20.07
C SER A 884 -13.34 8.52 19.51
N LEU A 885 -13.50 8.66 18.19
CA LEU A 885 -13.77 9.94 17.54
C LEU A 885 -15.01 10.63 18.13
N HIS A 886 -16.03 9.85 18.48
CA HIS A 886 -17.29 10.35 19.04
C HIS A 886 -17.06 11.04 20.41
N ALA A 887 -16.39 10.36 21.34
CA ALA A 887 -16.16 10.91 22.68
C ALA A 887 -15.25 12.14 22.65
N TYR A 888 -14.19 12.11 21.82
CA TYR A 888 -13.30 13.26 21.64
C TYR A 888 -14.05 14.47 21.05
N THR A 889 -14.86 14.26 20.02
CA THR A 889 -15.66 15.31 19.39
C THR A 889 -16.66 15.90 20.37
N ALA A 890 -17.38 15.05 21.11
CA ALA A 890 -18.38 15.48 22.09
C ALA A 890 -17.74 16.35 23.19
N LEU A 891 -16.58 15.94 23.71
CA LEU A 891 -15.92 16.68 24.79
C LEU A 891 -15.31 18.00 24.31
N LEU A 892 -14.62 18.02 23.16
CA LEU A 892 -14.00 19.24 22.63
C LEU A 892 -15.05 20.29 22.22
N ARG A 893 -16.25 19.87 21.79
CA ARG A 893 -17.38 20.78 21.51
C ARG A 893 -17.90 21.51 22.74
N LEU A 894 -17.63 21.03 23.95
CA LEU A 894 -18.01 21.76 25.18
C LEU A 894 -17.18 23.04 25.38
N GLY A 895 -16.09 23.23 24.63
CA GLY A 895 -15.29 24.46 24.66
C GLY A 895 -14.53 24.68 25.98
N GLY A 896 -14.27 23.60 26.74
CA GLY A 896 -13.46 23.66 27.95
C GLY A 896 -11.97 23.82 27.67
N ARG A 897 -11.16 23.86 28.73
CA ARG A 897 -9.69 23.99 28.62
C ARG A 897 -8.96 22.65 28.46
N VAL A 898 -9.69 21.54 28.40
CA VAL A 898 -9.12 20.19 28.32
C VAL A 898 -8.37 19.97 27.02
N ARG A 899 -7.17 19.41 27.14
CA ARG A 899 -6.40 18.87 26.03
C ARG A 899 -6.56 17.35 26.04
N MET A 900 -7.16 16.84 24.98
CA MET A 900 -7.45 15.41 24.82
C MET A 900 -6.27 14.70 24.18
N ILE A 901 -5.79 13.61 24.80
CA ILE A 901 -4.61 12.89 24.32
C ILE A 901 -4.96 11.43 24.13
N ASN A 902 -4.88 10.93 22.90
CA ASN A 902 -4.93 9.50 22.61
C ASN A 902 -3.53 8.92 22.79
N ALA A 903 -3.36 7.98 23.71
CA ALA A 903 -2.09 7.38 24.07
C ALA A 903 -2.08 5.90 23.72
N TYR A 904 -1.00 5.46 23.11
CA TYR A 904 -0.76 4.06 22.80
C TYR A 904 0.59 3.62 23.36
N GLY A 905 0.60 2.45 23.98
CA GLY A 905 1.81 1.65 24.13
C GLY A 905 1.53 0.33 24.81
N PRO A 906 2.39 -0.67 24.55
CA PRO A 906 2.40 -1.92 25.30
C PRO A 906 3.16 -1.75 26.63
N THR A 907 2.86 -2.63 27.59
CA THR A 907 3.54 -2.70 28.90
C THR A 907 5.05 -2.82 28.75
N GLU A 908 5.51 -3.55 27.74
CA GLU A 908 6.92 -3.77 27.37
C GLU A 908 7.66 -2.47 26.97
N SER A 909 6.95 -1.35 26.81
CA SER A 909 7.49 -0.02 26.51
C SER A 909 7.23 1.02 27.60
N THR A 910 6.82 0.57 28.80
CA THR A 910 6.47 1.41 29.96
C THR A 910 5.24 2.29 29.73
N THR A 911 4.05 1.72 29.87
CA THR A 911 2.73 2.38 29.79
C THR A 911 2.33 2.91 28.41
N PHE A 912 2.99 3.97 27.91
CA PHE A 912 2.71 4.51 26.58
C PHE A 912 3.97 5.05 25.89
N THR A 913 3.93 4.99 24.56
CA THR A 913 5.05 5.22 23.65
C THR A 913 4.72 6.27 22.61
N THR A 914 3.47 6.35 22.14
CA THR A 914 3.03 7.37 21.19
C THR A 914 1.83 8.13 21.72
N THR A 915 1.71 9.40 21.34
CA THR A 915 0.56 10.24 21.68
C THR A 915 0.06 11.03 20.48
N PHE A 916 -1.26 11.21 20.41
CA PHE A 916 -1.93 12.08 19.45
C PHE A 916 -2.87 13.05 20.17
N GLU A 917 -2.74 14.34 19.88
CA GLU A 917 -3.66 15.37 20.35
C GLU A 917 -4.45 15.92 19.16
N PRO A 918 -5.73 15.53 19.00
CA PRO A 918 -6.56 16.07 17.93
C PRO A 918 -7.03 17.50 18.24
N SER A 919 -7.19 18.29 17.18
CA SER A 919 -7.98 19.52 17.22
C SER A 919 -9.42 19.24 16.76
N LEU A 920 -10.37 20.10 17.14
CA LEU A 920 -11.77 19.94 16.72
C LEU A 920 -11.93 19.97 15.18
N ASN A 921 -11.12 20.79 14.49
CA ASN A 921 -11.14 20.89 13.03
C ASN A 921 -10.62 19.62 12.37
N HIS A 922 -9.61 18.96 12.97
CA HIS A 922 -9.04 17.72 12.44
C HIS A 922 -10.00 16.54 12.58
N LEU A 923 -10.78 16.46 13.67
CA LEU A 923 -11.64 15.31 13.95
C LEU A 923 -12.68 15.01 12.86
N GLY A 924 -13.17 16.04 12.16
CA GLY A 924 -14.16 15.87 11.09
C GLY A 924 -13.62 15.23 9.81
N GLN A 925 -12.30 15.12 9.68
CA GLN A 925 -11.60 14.61 8.49
C GLN A 925 -10.98 13.22 8.71
N LEU A 926 -11.06 12.69 9.94
CA LEU A 926 -10.43 11.43 10.32
C LEU A 926 -11.42 10.28 10.22
N GLU A 927 -11.01 9.19 9.56
CA GLU A 927 -11.76 7.92 9.59
C GLU A 927 -11.60 7.20 10.93
N SER A 928 -10.42 7.32 11.56
CA SER A 928 -10.13 6.79 12.89
C SER A 928 -9.11 7.68 13.61
N LEU A 929 -9.05 7.60 14.95
CA LEU A 929 -8.07 8.36 15.72
C LEU A 929 -6.66 7.74 15.56
N PRO A 930 -5.67 8.50 15.07
CA PRO A 930 -4.27 8.08 15.10
C PRO A 930 -3.80 7.80 16.52
N ILE A 931 -2.84 6.87 16.65
CA ILE A 931 -2.06 6.66 17.86
C ILE A 931 -0.90 7.66 17.97
N GLY A 932 -0.65 8.44 16.90
CA GLY A 932 0.17 9.64 16.92
C GLY A 932 1.64 9.40 16.70
N ARG A 933 2.47 10.25 17.31
CA ARG A 933 3.93 10.24 17.17
C ARG A 933 4.60 9.76 18.46
N PRO A 934 5.85 9.25 18.39
CA PRO A 934 6.60 8.83 19.58
C PRO A 934 6.78 9.98 20.59
N ILE A 935 6.64 9.68 21.88
CA ILE A 935 6.99 10.61 22.96
C ILE A 935 8.51 10.75 23.10
N ALA A 936 8.97 11.69 23.92
CA ALA A 936 10.41 11.92 24.08
C ALA A 936 11.21 10.66 24.44
N ASN A 937 12.42 10.54 23.89
CA ASN A 937 13.36 9.42 24.09
C ASN A 937 12.78 8.05 23.67
N THR A 938 12.01 8.06 22.59
CA THR A 938 11.33 6.90 22.00
C THR A 938 11.58 6.86 20.51
N GLN A 939 11.91 5.69 19.99
CA GLN A 939 11.88 5.47 18.55
C GLN A 939 10.74 4.52 18.21
N VAL A 940 10.16 4.68 17.02
CA VAL A 940 9.18 3.77 16.44
C VAL A 940 9.55 3.48 15.00
N TYR A 941 9.37 2.24 14.58
CA TYR A 941 9.64 1.79 13.22
C TYR A 941 8.47 0.95 12.73
N VAL A 942 8.07 1.16 11.48
CA VAL A 942 7.03 0.35 10.82
C VAL A 942 7.73 -0.50 9.77
N LEU A 943 7.81 -1.80 10.04
CA LEU A 943 8.67 -2.71 9.29
C LEU A 943 7.88 -3.85 8.65
N ASP A 944 8.41 -4.37 7.55
CA ASP A 944 7.94 -5.61 6.95
C ASP A 944 8.48 -6.86 7.67
N ARG A 945 8.12 -8.05 7.17
CA ARG A 945 8.57 -9.36 7.67
C ARG A 945 10.09 -9.58 7.59
N HIS A 946 10.81 -8.74 6.87
CA HIS A 946 12.26 -8.79 6.67
C HIS A 946 12.98 -7.64 7.40
N PHE A 947 12.31 -6.95 8.31
CA PHE A 947 12.84 -5.83 9.10
C PHE A 947 13.22 -4.60 8.25
N ARG A 948 12.58 -4.41 7.09
CA ARG A 948 12.80 -3.23 6.23
C ARG A 948 11.67 -2.22 6.46
N PRO A 949 11.95 -0.90 6.48
CA PRO A 949 10.91 0.12 6.54
C PRO A 949 9.94 0.00 5.36
N VAL A 950 8.64 0.08 5.64
CA VAL A 950 7.60 0.11 4.61
C VAL A 950 7.36 1.55 4.13
N PRO A 951 6.89 1.76 2.88
CA PRO A 951 6.55 3.09 2.38
C PRO A 951 5.51 3.80 3.25
N THR A 952 5.51 5.14 3.24
CA THR A 952 4.45 5.93 3.91
C THR A 952 3.07 5.52 3.37
N GLY A 953 2.09 5.37 4.26
CA GLY A 953 0.75 4.86 3.93
C GLY A 953 0.63 3.33 3.85
N ALA A 954 1.73 2.59 3.69
CA ALA A 954 1.71 1.13 3.69
C ALA A 954 1.58 0.57 5.11
N THR A 955 0.94 -0.60 5.24
CA THR A 955 0.78 -1.26 6.53
C THR A 955 2.00 -2.13 6.83
N GLY A 956 2.56 -1.99 8.03
CA GLY A 956 3.62 -2.85 8.54
C GLY A 956 3.47 -3.10 10.04
N GLU A 957 4.36 -3.90 10.60
CA GLU A 957 4.39 -4.19 12.03
C GLU A 957 5.14 -3.09 12.79
N LEU A 958 4.60 -2.68 13.94
CA LEU A 958 5.19 -1.65 14.79
C LEU A 958 6.29 -2.23 15.69
N TYR A 959 7.45 -1.58 15.66
CA TYR A 959 8.60 -1.84 16.53
C TYR A 959 8.90 -0.60 17.36
N ILE A 960 9.25 -0.78 18.62
CA ILE A 960 9.50 0.32 19.57
C ILE A 960 10.94 0.27 20.06
N GLY A 961 11.67 1.38 19.99
CA GLY A 961 13.01 1.58 20.53
C GLY A 961 13.06 2.64 21.63
N GLY A 962 14.23 2.80 22.24
CA GLY A 962 14.52 3.92 23.14
C GLY A 962 14.48 3.57 24.63
N ALA A 963 14.52 4.60 25.48
CA ALA A 963 14.78 4.44 26.91
C ALA A 963 13.60 3.85 27.71
N GLY A 964 12.39 3.87 27.14
CA GLY A 964 11.19 3.28 27.75
C GLY A 964 11.09 1.76 27.67
N LEU A 965 12.01 1.08 26.98
CA LEU A 965 11.96 -0.37 26.82
C LEU A 965 12.19 -1.13 28.13
N ALA A 966 11.35 -2.13 28.34
CA ALA A 966 11.53 -3.17 29.35
C ALA A 966 12.86 -3.92 29.16
N THR A 967 13.37 -4.49 30.24
CA THR A 967 14.57 -5.34 30.19
C THR A 967 14.24 -6.67 29.50
N GLY A 968 13.03 -7.18 29.69
CA GLY A 968 12.55 -8.43 29.09
C GLY A 968 11.39 -9.02 29.88
N TYR A 969 11.16 -10.31 29.68
CA TYR A 969 10.19 -11.09 30.45
C TYR A 969 10.89 -11.89 31.56
N LEU A 970 10.34 -11.84 32.77
CA LEU A 970 10.83 -12.57 33.93
C LEU A 970 10.79 -14.08 33.68
N ASN A 971 11.89 -14.76 33.99
CA ASN A 971 12.07 -16.21 33.82
C ASN A 971 11.79 -16.75 32.39
N ARG A 972 11.77 -15.87 31.37
CA ARG A 972 11.42 -16.22 29.98
C ARG A 972 12.43 -15.65 28.98
N PRO A 973 13.69 -16.14 28.97
CA PRO A 973 14.72 -15.67 28.06
C PRO A 973 14.40 -16.02 26.59
N ASP A 974 13.68 -17.12 26.36
CA ASP A 974 13.14 -17.54 25.06
C ASP A 974 12.25 -16.46 24.45
N LEU A 975 11.21 -16.06 25.19
CA LEU A 975 10.24 -15.05 24.74
C LEU A 975 10.88 -13.65 24.69
N THR A 976 11.86 -13.40 25.57
CA THR A 976 12.62 -12.14 25.55
C THR A 976 13.42 -12.02 24.27
N ALA A 977 14.14 -13.07 23.86
CA ALA A 977 14.91 -13.05 22.61
C ALA A 977 14.02 -12.96 21.36
N GLU A 978 12.82 -13.55 21.40
CA GLU A 978 11.85 -13.47 20.31
C GLU A 978 11.29 -12.04 20.12
N ARG A 979 11.05 -11.32 21.22
CA ARG A 979 10.33 -10.04 21.19
C ARG A 979 11.22 -8.79 21.35
N PHE A 980 12.38 -8.89 21.99
CA PHE A 980 13.32 -7.79 22.17
C PHE A 980 14.55 -8.02 21.29
N LEU A 981 14.46 -7.52 20.06
CA LEU A 981 15.43 -7.73 18.99
C LEU A 981 16.52 -6.65 19.01
N PRO A 982 17.71 -6.90 18.45
CA PRO A 982 18.69 -5.85 18.16
C PRO A 982 18.05 -4.76 17.27
N ASN A 983 18.37 -3.49 17.51
CA ASN A 983 17.90 -2.38 16.68
C ASN A 983 18.93 -2.05 15.59
N PRO A 984 18.71 -2.43 14.32
CA PRO A 984 19.67 -2.20 13.23
C PRO A 984 19.76 -0.72 12.80
N PHE A 985 18.89 0.14 13.33
CA PHE A 985 18.78 1.55 12.95
C PHE A 985 19.43 2.50 13.96
N SER A 986 20.01 1.97 15.04
CA SER A 986 20.66 2.77 16.07
C SER A 986 22.17 2.72 15.93
N ASP A 987 22.84 3.84 16.21
CA ASP A 987 24.31 3.92 16.28
C ASP A 987 24.87 3.24 17.55
N CYS A 988 24.02 2.88 18.52
CA CYS A 988 24.41 2.19 19.73
C CYS A 988 24.37 0.67 19.52
N GLU A 989 25.51 -0.03 19.64
CA GLU A 989 25.61 -1.48 19.40
C GLU A 989 24.65 -2.33 20.26
N ASP A 990 24.38 -1.91 21.50
CA ASP A 990 23.48 -2.61 22.43
C ASP A 990 22.01 -2.13 22.36
N ALA A 991 21.66 -1.29 21.38
CA ALA A 991 20.30 -0.84 21.21
C ALA A 991 19.37 -1.99 20.84
N ARG A 992 18.19 -2.01 21.46
CA ARG A 992 17.14 -3.01 21.20
C ARG A 992 15.88 -2.33 20.71
N MET A 993 15.04 -3.11 20.03
CA MET A 993 13.68 -2.75 19.67
C MET A 993 12.72 -3.87 20.09
N TYR A 994 11.53 -3.50 20.55
CA TYR A 994 10.47 -4.41 20.94
C TYR A 994 9.48 -4.62 19.80
N ARG A 995 9.23 -5.88 19.45
CA ARG A 995 8.25 -6.32 18.45
C ARG A 995 6.84 -6.41 19.06
N THR A 996 5.96 -5.50 18.67
CA THR A 996 4.64 -5.33 19.33
C THR A 996 3.58 -6.36 18.93
N GLY A 997 3.65 -6.89 17.71
CA GLY A 997 2.55 -7.62 17.08
C GLY A 997 1.41 -6.71 16.56
N ASP A 998 1.54 -5.38 16.68
CA ASP A 998 0.53 -4.44 16.21
C ASP A 998 0.83 -3.99 14.77
N LEU A 999 -0.19 -3.98 13.92
CA LEU A 999 -0.13 -3.48 12.55
C LEU A 999 -0.50 -2.00 12.52
N VAL A 1000 0.32 -1.19 11.87
CA VAL A 1000 0.13 0.26 11.76
C VAL A 1000 0.52 0.76 10.38
N LYS A 1001 0.11 1.99 10.06
CA LYS A 1001 0.62 2.74 8.90
C LYS A 1001 0.95 4.18 9.29
N TYR A 1002 1.93 4.78 8.62
CA TYR A 1002 2.19 6.22 8.72
C TYR A 1002 1.22 7.01 7.86
N LEU A 1003 0.75 8.14 8.38
CA LEU A 1003 0.16 9.22 7.61
C LEU A 1003 1.26 10.14 7.05
N PRO A 1004 0.98 10.97 6.02
CA PRO A 1004 1.96 11.91 5.45
C PRO A 1004 2.55 12.89 6.48
N ASP A 1005 1.80 13.17 7.55
CA ASP A 1005 2.25 14.00 8.67
C ASP A 1005 3.00 13.19 9.74
N GLY A 1006 3.42 11.95 9.50
CA GLY A 1006 4.15 11.12 10.45
C GLY A 1006 3.36 10.61 11.65
N ASN A 1007 2.06 10.90 11.76
CA ASN A 1007 1.21 10.24 12.75
C ASN A 1007 0.97 8.77 12.34
N LEU A 1008 0.97 7.88 13.34
CA LEU A 1008 0.67 6.47 13.14
C LEU A 1008 -0.82 6.20 13.30
N VAL A 1009 -1.38 5.37 12.44
CA VAL A 1009 -2.74 4.82 12.56
C VAL A 1009 -2.66 3.33 12.85
N PHE A 1010 -3.41 2.89 13.85
CA PHE A 1010 -3.52 1.48 14.23
C PHE A 1010 -4.47 0.74 13.28
N MET A 1011 -3.99 -0.33 12.66
CA MET A 1011 -4.71 -1.12 11.66
C MET A 1011 -5.22 -2.47 12.22
N GLY A 1012 -4.72 -2.90 13.37
CA GLY A 1012 -5.09 -4.18 13.98
C GLY A 1012 -3.89 -4.90 14.58
N ARG A 1013 -4.04 -6.20 14.82
CA ARG A 1013 -2.97 -7.08 15.29
C ARG A 1013 -2.64 -8.13 14.25
N ASN A 1014 -1.38 -8.56 14.23
CA ASN A 1014 -0.93 -9.67 13.39
C ASN A 1014 -1.07 -11.04 14.07
N ASP A 1015 -1.53 -11.06 15.32
CA ASP A 1015 -1.78 -12.24 16.15
C ASP A 1015 -3.24 -12.28 16.63
N GLU A 1016 -3.64 -13.37 17.29
CA GLU A 1016 -5.00 -13.59 17.79
C GLU A 1016 -5.30 -12.84 19.10
N GLN A 1017 -4.41 -11.97 19.56
CA GLN A 1017 -4.62 -11.21 20.76
C GLN A 1017 -5.71 -10.14 20.55
N VAL A 1018 -6.52 -9.91 21.58
CA VAL A 1018 -7.60 -8.91 21.55
C VAL A 1018 -7.53 -8.00 22.77
N LYS A 1019 -8.11 -6.80 22.63
CA LYS A 1019 -8.33 -5.88 23.75
C LYS A 1019 -9.83 -5.72 23.97
N ILE A 1020 -10.28 -6.00 25.19
CA ILE A 1020 -11.70 -5.92 25.59
C ILE A 1020 -11.79 -5.13 26.90
N ARG A 1021 -12.48 -4.00 26.89
CA ARG A 1021 -12.62 -3.05 28.02
C ARG A 1021 -11.27 -2.55 28.57
N GLY A 1022 -10.28 -2.41 27.69
CA GLY A 1022 -8.91 -2.02 28.01
C GLY A 1022 -8.03 -3.16 28.54
N PHE A 1023 -8.55 -4.38 28.66
CA PHE A 1023 -7.81 -5.55 29.10
C PHE A 1023 -7.21 -6.29 27.90
N ARG A 1024 -5.91 -6.59 27.99
CA ARG A 1024 -5.16 -7.39 27.01
C ARG A 1024 -5.44 -8.88 27.26
N ILE A 1025 -6.06 -9.54 26.28
CA ILE A 1025 -6.51 -10.94 26.37
C ILE A 1025 -5.90 -11.73 25.21
N GLU A 1026 -5.26 -12.86 25.53
CA GLU A 1026 -4.82 -13.85 24.55
C GLU A 1026 -5.93 -14.90 24.40
N LEU A 1027 -6.50 -15.06 23.21
CA LEU A 1027 -7.60 -16.02 23.00
C LEU A 1027 -7.12 -17.45 23.29
N GLY A 1028 -5.89 -17.77 22.86
CA GLY A 1028 -5.20 -19.02 23.17
C GLY A 1028 -5.04 -19.31 24.68
N GLU A 1029 -4.97 -18.29 25.56
CA GLU A 1029 -4.94 -18.53 27.02
C GLU A 1029 -6.26 -19.15 27.50
N ILE A 1030 -7.38 -18.71 26.95
CA ILE A 1030 -8.70 -19.22 27.29
C ILE A 1030 -8.91 -20.60 26.68
N GLU A 1031 -8.53 -20.78 25.41
CA GLU A 1031 -8.58 -22.08 24.72
C GLU A 1031 -7.77 -23.14 25.46
N ALA A 1032 -6.53 -22.83 25.83
CA ALA A 1032 -5.66 -23.72 26.59
C ALA A 1032 -6.30 -24.12 27.94
N ARG A 1033 -7.01 -23.21 28.61
CA ARG A 1033 -7.72 -23.51 29.85
C ARG A 1033 -9.00 -24.31 29.64
N LEU A 1034 -9.74 -24.07 28.56
CA LEU A 1034 -10.93 -24.84 28.22
C LEU A 1034 -10.59 -26.30 27.90
N VAL A 1035 -9.49 -26.54 27.17
CA VAL A 1035 -9.02 -27.88 26.81
C VAL A 1035 -8.56 -28.72 28.01
N VAL A 1036 -8.21 -28.09 29.15
CA VAL A 1036 -7.85 -28.80 30.39
C VAL A 1036 -9.08 -29.45 31.07
N HIS A 1037 -10.30 -29.04 30.74
CA HIS A 1037 -11.52 -29.62 31.33
C HIS A 1037 -11.83 -31.01 30.72
N GLU A 1038 -12.05 -32.04 31.55
CA GLU A 1038 -12.18 -33.45 31.12
C GLU A 1038 -13.27 -33.73 30.07
N LEU A 1039 -14.30 -32.88 29.98
CA LEU A 1039 -15.40 -32.97 29.00
C LEU A 1039 -15.16 -32.22 27.68
N VAL A 1040 -14.04 -31.49 27.54
CA VAL A 1040 -13.73 -30.66 26.37
C VAL A 1040 -12.59 -31.30 25.60
N LYS A 1041 -12.84 -31.67 24.34
CA LYS A 1041 -11.81 -32.28 23.46
C LYS A 1041 -10.95 -31.24 22.76
N GLU A 1042 -11.59 -30.21 22.22
CA GLU A 1042 -11.01 -29.08 21.49
C GLU A 1042 -11.82 -27.83 21.83
N ALA A 1043 -11.17 -26.66 21.84
CA ALA A 1043 -11.83 -25.38 22.10
C ALA A 1043 -11.24 -24.32 21.16
N VAL A 1044 -12.10 -23.42 20.68
CA VAL A 1044 -11.74 -22.21 19.95
C VAL A 1044 -12.50 -21.05 20.57
N VAL A 1045 -11.86 -19.89 20.69
CA VAL A 1045 -12.46 -18.66 21.23
C VAL A 1045 -12.34 -17.57 20.17
N LEU A 1046 -13.46 -16.95 19.81
CA LEU A 1046 -13.51 -15.87 18.81
C LEU A 1046 -14.02 -14.59 19.48
N ALA A 1047 -13.38 -13.46 19.19
CA ALA A 1047 -13.92 -12.16 19.57
C ALA A 1047 -14.89 -11.66 18.49
N LEU A 1048 -16.16 -11.44 18.87
CA LEU A 1048 -17.17 -10.87 17.99
C LEU A 1048 -17.34 -9.37 18.29
N ASP A 1049 -17.46 -8.56 17.23
CA ASP A 1049 -17.68 -7.11 17.33
C ASP A 1049 -19.13 -6.76 16.94
N ASN A 1050 -19.89 -6.20 17.87
CA ASN A 1050 -21.26 -5.71 17.66
C ASN A 1050 -21.31 -4.19 17.84
N GLY A 1051 -20.68 -3.43 16.93
CA GLY A 1051 -20.76 -1.97 16.91
C GLY A 1051 -19.92 -1.28 17.98
N GLY A 1052 -18.70 -1.76 18.23
CA GLY A 1052 -17.73 -1.15 19.15
C GLY A 1052 -17.68 -1.81 20.53
N ASP A 1053 -18.49 -2.84 20.76
CA ASP A 1053 -18.62 -3.53 22.04
C ASP A 1053 -18.16 -5.00 21.88
N LYS A 1054 -16.83 -5.21 21.86
CA LYS A 1054 -16.22 -6.53 21.66
C LYS A 1054 -16.54 -7.49 22.80
N ARG A 1055 -16.92 -8.74 22.47
CA ARG A 1055 -17.22 -9.81 23.44
C ARG A 1055 -16.59 -11.13 22.96
N LEU A 1056 -16.24 -11.98 23.93
CA LEU A 1056 -15.75 -13.35 23.71
C LEU A 1056 -16.91 -14.34 23.63
#